data_AF-E3DMZ0-F1
#
_entry.id   AF-E3DMZ0-F1
#
_cell.length_a   1.000
_cell.length_b   1.000
_cell.length_c   1.000
_cell.angle_alpha   90.00
_cell.angle_beta   90.00
_cell.angle_gamma   90.00
#
_symmetry.space_group_name_H-M   'P 1'
#
loop_
_entity.id
_entity.type
_entity.pdbx_description
1 polymer ?
#
loop_
_entity_poly.entity_id
_entity_poly.type
_entity_poly.pdbx_seq_one_letter_code
_entity_poly.pdbx_strand_id
1 'polypeptide(L)'
;MNLKSKLGKEVIIFDGAMGTVLQKQGLEIGKFPEKLNLEAPRRIIEIHKSYLKAGADIITTNTFGANSLKLKGSQYSVEQIISAAVKNAKVAVAESGFAANIALSLGPLGELIEPNGKLSFKKAYKLYQKQVLLGVENGIDLIQIETISQLAAARAAVLAAKENSDLAIFCTLTFTESGRTFTGCNLRSMISVLEGLGVDALGLNCSLGPKKAEVLVEKILKYSKLPVILQANAGLPVIEAGKTNYKISPATYYTPLARLYQQGLAIIGGCCGTTPEYISLIADKLKGKKIKKRKIIKKDLVCSAVEYSDLSGINVVGERINPTGKAEFKENLKKGNLDYLLKIALAEIEAGADILDINLGLPEIDEKKMMLKFIQELQQNITKPLQIDSTNLEVIETALRNYNGIAIINSVTGKKDSLEKVLTVAKKYGAFVIGLTIDENGIPETAAGRLKIAEKIVNKAVELKISKDKIIIDCLALTVSAQPKSIEKTLTALKLVQEKLEVKTILGISNISFGLPARSILNRSFLTMALAQGLNLAIMDPNDPEMMATVKAVSVLKNLDQGAEKYIDFISHFKNQSKTIKTKKQKSEKKDLKELIISGLKDETKKLTKELLLEKEPLEIIDQHLIPALNLVGEKYEKGELFLPKLLKTAATVKESFSVLKMQMKQENNQKLAKGKILLATVEGNVHDIGKNIVKVLLENYNYQVIDLGKNIETEKIVNTVLKNEIKLLGLSALMTTTVKNMQKVIKAVKKAAPNCKIMVGGAVLTADYAKMIKANFYAQDAQTAVEIANNLFLD
;
A
#
# COMPACT_ATOMS: atom_id res chain seq x y z
N MET A 1 21.27 7.34 25.76
CA MET A 1 20.12 7.55 26.68
C MET A 1 19.25 6.29 26.62
N ASN A 2 18.56 5.85 27.70
CA ASN A 2 17.70 4.66 27.58
C ASN A 2 16.36 5.01 26.89
N LEU A 3 16.30 4.89 25.57
CA LEU A 3 15.09 5.18 24.78
C LEU A 3 13.90 4.31 25.21
N LYS A 4 14.13 3.01 25.46
CA LYS A 4 13.09 2.05 25.83
C LYS A 4 12.39 2.41 27.15
N SER A 5 13.08 3.06 28.08
CA SER A 5 12.48 3.44 29.36
C SER A 5 11.48 4.61 29.25
N LYS A 6 11.66 5.51 28.25
CA LYS A 6 10.84 6.70 28.02
C LYS A 6 9.71 6.51 27.00
N LEU A 7 9.90 5.61 26.04
CA LEU A 7 8.95 5.41 24.94
C LEU A 7 7.53 5.11 25.46
N GLY A 8 6.56 5.90 25.01
CA GLY A 8 5.16 5.80 25.44
C GLY A 8 4.86 6.33 26.85
N LYS A 9 5.86 6.82 27.59
CA LYS A 9 5.70 7.39 28.94
C LYS A 9 5.88 8.91 28.95
N GLU A 10 6.88 9.41 28.22
CA GLU A 10 7.20 10.83 28.10
C GLU A 10 7.27 11.25 26.63
N VAL A 11 7.08 12.56 26.37
CA VAL A 11 7.26 13.13 25.04
C VAL A 11 8.74 13.13 24.67
N ILE A 12 9.01 12.58 23.49
CA ILE A 12 10.35 12.50 22.89
C ILE A 12 10.45 13.49 21.73
N ILE A 13 11.53 14.27 21.70
CA ILE A 13 11.76 15.27 20.65
C ILE A 13 12.77 14.73 19.62
N PHE A 14 12.34 14.67 18.36
CA PHE A 14 13.22 14.46 17.21
C PHE A 14 13.79 15.79 16.70
N ASP A 15 14.87 15.71 15.94
CA ASP A 15 15.40 16.83 15.19
C ASP A 15 14.48 17.31 14.04
N GLY A 16 14.94 18.37 13.37
CA GLY A 16 14.30 18.95 12.19
C GLY A 16 14.97 18.50 10.88
N ALA A 17 14.76 19.27 9.80
CA ALA A 17 15.32 18.90 8.51
C ALA A 17 16.85 19.01 8.43
N MET A 18 17.49 17.97 7.88
CA MET A 18 18.88 18.02 7.40
C MET A 18 18.97 18.71 6.03
N GLY A 19 18.19 18.23 5.06
CA GLY A 19 18.28 18.67 3.66
C GLY A 19 18.06 20.17 3.46
N THR A 20 16.97 20.74 3.97
CA THR A 20 16.66 22.17 3.78
C THR A 20 17.62 23.09 4.51
N VAL A 21 18.22 22.65 5.63
CA VAL A 21 19.27 23.41 6.32
C VAL A 21 20.56 23.42 5.50
N LEU A 22 20.94 22.27 4.94
CA LEU A 22 22.07 22.20 4.00
C LEU A 22 21.86 23.10 2.79
N GLN A 23 20.65 23.19 2.24
CA GLN A 23 20.38 24.12 1.13
C GLN A 23 20.60 25.60 1.50
N LYS A 24 20.16 26.01 2.69
CA LYS A 24 20.36 27.39 3.17
C LYS A 24 21.85 27.73 3.33
N GLN A 25 22.68 26.73 3.66
CA GLN A 25 24.13 26.85 3.76
C GLN A 25 24.86 26.68 2.40
N GLY A 26 24.15 26.73 1.27
CA GLY A 26 24.77 26.74 -0.07
C GLY A 26 25.01 25.37 -0.70
N LEU A 27 24.35 24.29 -0.24
CA LEU A 27 24.40 23.02 -0.97
C LEU A 27 23.83 23.19 -2.38
N GLU A 28 24.63 22.83 -3.39
CA GLU A 28 24.22 22.86 -4.79
C GLU A 28 23.04 21.92 -5.04
N ILE A 29 22.05 22.45 -5.75
CA ILE A 29 20.84 21.75 -6.11
C ILE A 29 21.18 20.73 -7.20
N GLY A 30 21.04 19.44 -6.92
CA GLY A 30 21.60 18.44 -7.82
C GLY A 30 22.24 17.27 -7.11
N LYS A 31 22.92 17.59 -6.02
CA LYS A 31 23.87 16.67 -5.40
C LYS A 31 23.24 15.88 -4.25
N PHE A 32 23.76 14.68 -4.06
CA PHE A 32 23.39 13.78 -2.97
C PHE A 32 23.81 14.40 -1.63
N PRO A 33 22.87 14.82 -0.76
CA PRO A 33 23.23 15.39 0.55
C PRO A 33 24.08 14.44 1.39
N GLU A 34 23.93 13.13 1.20
CA GLU A 34 24.64 12.08 1.92
C GLU A 34 26.16 12.06 1.63
N LYS A 35 26.62 12.62 0.50
CA LYS A 35 28.06 12.73 0.20
C LYS A 35 28.79 13.67 1.15
N LEU A 36 28.08 14.68 1.69
CA LEU A 36 28.65 15.63 2.63
C LEU A 36 29.08 14.99 3.95
N ASN A 37 28.64 13.76 4.23
CA ASN A 37 29.18 13.00 5.35
C ASN A 37 30.70 12.77 5.22
N LEU A 38 31.20 12.70 4.00
CA LEU A 38 32.61 12.48 3.67
C LEU A 38 33.28 13.77 3.18
N GLU A 39 32.61 14.54 2.32
CA GLU A 39 33.17 15.74 1.70
C GLU A 39 33.16 16.97 2.62
N ALA A 40 32.22 17.05 3.56
CA ALA A 40 32.07 18.18 4.48
C ALA A 40 31.59 17.75 5.88
N PRO A 41 32.29 16.81 6.56
CA PRO A 41 31.81 16.18 7.80
C PRO A 41 31.53 17.20 8.91
N ARG A 42 32.36 18.24 9.02
CA ARG A 42 32.20 19.30 10.04
C ARG A 42 30.85 20.01 9.93
N ARG A 43 30.36 20.22 8.70
CA ARG A 43 29.07 20.86 8.46
C ARG A 43 27.91 20.00 8.97
N ILE A 44 27.98 18.69 8.75
CA ILE A 44 26.99 17.73 9.27
C ILE A 44 27.01 17.70 10.79
N ILE A 45 28.21 17.65 11.38
CA ILE A 45 28.41 17.69 12.84
C ILE A 45 27.78 18.94 13.45
N GLU A 46 28.03 20.13 12.89
CA GLU A 46 27.47 21.38 13.42
C GLU A 46 25.93 21.47 13.27
N ILE A 47 25.35 20.89 12.22
CA ILE A 47 23.89 20.79 12.10
C ILE A 47 23.32 19.91 13.21
N HIS A 48 23.90 18.72 13.45
CA HIS A 48 23.46 17.87 14.56
C HIS A 48 23.60 18.59 15.91
N LYS A 49 24.73 19.25 16.18
CA LYS A 49 24.95 20.04 17.40
C LYS A 49 23.89 21.14 17.56
N SER A 50 23.47 21.78 16.47
CA SER A 50 22.42 22.80 16.53
C SER A 50 21.06 22.24 16.99
N TYR A 51 20.70 21.02 16.55
CA TYR A 51 19.46 20.37 16.99
C TYR A 51 19.57 19.82 18.41
N LEU A 52 20.73 19.32 18.82
CA LEU A 52 20.98 18.89 20.20
C LEU A 52 20.85 20.06 21.18
N LYS A 53 21.45 21.22 20.84
CA LYS A 53 21.28 22.47 21.60
C LYS A 53 19.83 22.95 21.66
N ALA A 54 19.06 22.73 20.60
CA ALA A 54 17.62 23.02 20.56
C ALA A 54 16.76 22.01 21.34
N GLY A 55 17.36 21.01 21.99
CA GLY A 55 16.66 20.09 22.88
C GLY A 55 16.20 18.78 22.23
N ALA A 56 16.69 18.42 21.04
CA ALA A 56 16.41 17.11 20.46
C ALA A 56 16.92 15.97 21.37
N ASP A 57 16.08 14.95 21.58
CA ASP A 57 16.45 13.68 22.25
C ASP A 57 16.97 12.64 21.25
N ILE A 58 16.59 12.80 19.98
CA ILE A 58 16.97 11.92 18.88
C ILE A 58 17.41 12.76 17.69
N ILE A 59 18.57 12.44 17.13
CA ILE A 59 19.06 12.99 15.86
C ILE A 59 19.04 11.91 14.77
N THR A 60 18.69 12.30 13.55
CA THR A 60 18.61 11.40 12.39
C THR A 60 19.90 11.47 11.58
N THR A 61 20.53 10.33 11.29
CA THR A 61 21.72 10.30 10.43
C THR A 61 21.40 10.84 9.04
N ASN A 62 22.36 11.53 8.41
CA ASN A 62 22.23 11.99 7.03
C ASN A 62 22.36 10.83 6.02
N THR A 63 21.39 9.91 6.03
CA THR A 63 21.38 8.64 5.29
C THR A 63 20.07 8.36 4.56
N PHE A 64 19.17 9.34 4.48
CA PHE A 64 17.83 9.20 3.89
C PHE A 64 17.84 8.53 2.49
N GLY A 65 18.78 8.94 1.63
CA GLY A 65 18.99 8.39 0.30
C GLY A 65 20.15 7.39 0.18
N ALA A 66 20.76 6.93 1.28
CA ALA A 66 21.96 6.11 1.27
C ALA A 66 21.69 4.63 0.93
N ASN A 67 21.23 4.37 -0.29
CA ASN A 67 21.05 3.03 -0.85
C ASN A 67 21.64 2.92 -2.26
N SER A 68 21.89 1.71 -2.73
CA SER A 68 22.60 1.49 -4.00
C SER A 68 21.83 1.95 -5.24
N LEU A 69 20.50 2.03 -5.20
CA LEU A 69 19.70 2.53 -6.32
C LEU A 69 19.83 4.06 -6.43
N LYS A 70 19.75 4.76 -5.30
CA LYS A 70 19.87 6.23 -5.25
C LYS A 70 21.32 6.69 -5.43
N LEU A 71 22.29 5.97 -4.91
CA LEU A 71 23.72 6.31 -5.02
C LEU A 71 24.35 5.87 -6.36
N LYS A 72 23.57 5.42 -7.33
CA LYS A 72 24.09 5.08 -8.67
C LYS A 72 24.76 6.32 -9.29
N GLY A 73 26.04 6.19 -9.64
CA GLY A 73 26.86 7.31 -10.13
C GLY A 73 27.57 8.11 -9.03
N SER A 74 27.46 7.71 -7.76
CA SER A 74 28.32 8.20 -6.68
C SER A 74 29.69 7.52 -6.73
N GLN A 75 30.75 8.26 -6.39
CA GLN A 75 32.09 7.70 -6.16
C GLN A 75 32.21 6.95 -4.82
N TYR A 76 31.25 7.15 -3.92
CA TYR A 76 31.23 6.54 -2.60
C TYR A 76 30.23 5.40 -2.51
N SER A 77 30.62 4.35 -1.79
CA SER A 77 29.77 3.20 -1.49
C SER A 77 28.73 3.55 -0.41
N VAL A 78 27.67 2.73 -0.33
CA VAL A 78 26.65 2.81 0.74
C VAL A 78 27.30 2.72 2.12
N GLU A 79 28.29 1.86 2.27
CA GLU A 79 29.01 1.62 3.52
C GLU A 79 29.82 2.82 3.97
N GLN A 80 30.61 3.43 3.06
CA GLN A 80 31.37 4.64 3.37
C GLN A 80 30.46 5.78 3.83
N ILE A 81 29.32 5.96 3.14
CA ILE A 81 28.35 7.00 3.48
C ILE A 81 27.70 6.74 4.85
N ILE A 82 27.20 5.52 5.10
CA ILE A 82 26.52 5.20 6.36
C ILE A 82 27.51 5.27 7.53
N SER A 83 28.70 4.69 7.38
CA SER A 83 29.72 4.72 8.43
C SER A 83 30.12 6.16 8.79
N ALA A 84 30.38 7.00 7.78
CA ALA A 84 30.69 8.41 8.00
C ALA A 84 29.52 9.18 8.65
N ALA A 85 28.28 8.92 8.24
CA ALA A 85 27.10 9.57 8.82
C ALA A 85 26.93 9.25 10.31
N VAL A 86 27.07 7.97 10.68
CA VAL A 86 26.97 7.54 12.09
C VAL A 86 28.13 8.11 12.91
N LYS A 87 29.36 8.10 12.36
CA LYS A 87 30.53 8.72 13.00
C LYS A 87 30.30 10.21 13.26
N ASN A 88 29.80 10.95 12.27
CA ASN A 88 29.52 12.38 12.40
C ASN A 88 28.45 12.66 13.47
N ALA A 89 27.39 11.86 13.54
CA ALA A 89 26.37 11.97 14.58
C ALA A 89 26.96 11.69 15.98
N LYS A 90 27.81 10.67 16.13
CA LYS A 90 28.50 10.36 17.40
C LYS A 90 29.43 11.49 17.85
N VAL A 91 30.21 12.06 16.94
CA VAL A 91 31.07 13.22 17.22
C VAL A 91 30.22 14.42 17.66
N ALA A 92 29.10 14.68 16.98
CA ALA A 92 28.20 15.75 17.38
C ALA A 92 27.65 15.58 18.80
N VAL A 93 27.21 14.37 19.16
CA VAL A 93 26.76 14.05 20.53
C VAL A 93 27.88 14.30 21.53
N ALA A 94 29.07 13.73 21.30
CA ALA A 94 30.22 13.86 22.20
C ALA A 94 30.65 15.33 22.39
N GLU A 95 30.77 16.10 21.32
CA GLU A 95 31.18 17.51 21.39
C GLU A 95 30.10 18.45 21.94
N SER A 96 28.84 18.05 21.87
CA SER A 96 27.73 18.91 22.31
C SER A 96 27.53 18.88 23.83
N GLY A 97 27.99 17.81 24.50
CA GLY A 97 27.71 17.55 25.92
C GLY A 97 26.27 17.12 26.23
N PHE A 98 25.38 17.01 25.23
CA PHE A 98 24.00 16.56 25.40
C PHE A 98 23.88 15.06 25.14
N ALA A 99 23.14 14.36 26.01
CA ALA A 99 22.77 12.97 25.75
C ALA A 99 21.64 12.89 24.72
N ALA A 100 21.86 12.14 23.64
CA ALA A 100 20.85 11.86 22.63
C ALA A 100 21.00 10.44 22.06
N ASN A 101 19.98 9.96 21.36
CA ASN A 101 20.05 8.73 20.58
C ASN A 101 20.23 9.06 19.10
N ILE A 102 20.93 8.18 18.38
CA ILE A 102 21.22 8.32 16.95
C ILE A 102 20.33 7.36 16.18
N ALA A 103 19.43 7.91 15.35
CA ALA A 103 18.53 7.15 14.51
C ALA A 103 19.11 6.96 13.10
N LEU A 104 19.20 5.72 12.64
CA LEU A 104 19.47 5.43 11.23
C LEU A 104 18.25 5.84 10.38
N SER A 105 18.39 6.89 9.57
CA SER A 105 17.36 7.28 8.60
C SER A 105 17.36 6.35 7.39
N LEU A 106 16.22 5.68 7.15
CA LEU A 106 15.94 4.83 6.00
C LEU A 106 14.78 5.44 5.18
N GLY A 107 15.12 6.14 4.10
CA GLY A 107 14.13 6.68 3.17
C GLY A 107 13.63 5.67 2.12
N PRO A 108 12.76 6.11 1.18
CA PRO A 108 12.29 5.27 0.08
C PRO A 108 13.43 4.94 -0.88
N LEU A 109 13.42 3.73 -1.44
CA LEU A 109 14.42 3.25 -2.42
C LEU A 109 14.36 3.99 -3.78
N GLY A 110 13.28 4.72 -4.05
CA GLY A 110 13.11 5.49 -5.29
C GLY A 110 12.53 4.69 -6.47
N GLU A 111 12.20 3.40 -6.26
CA GLU A 111 11.47 2.56 -7.21
C GLU A 111 10.28 1.91 -6.50
N LEU A 112 9.17 1.72 -7.23
CA LEU A 112 8.00 1.01 -6.72
C LEU A 112 8.27 -0.50 -6.68
N ILE A 113 7.76 -1.15 -5.64
CA ILE A 113 7.81 -2.60 -5.48
C ILE A 113 6.69 -3.25 -6.29
N GLU A 114 6.96 -4.43 -6.85
CA GLU A 114 5.99 -5.30 -7.51
C GLU A 114 4.72 -5.52 -6.64
N PRO A 115 3.53 -5.61 -7.26
CA PRO A 115 3.27 -5.60 -8.70
C PRO A 115 3.21 -4.19 -9.31
N ASN A 116 3.32 -3.12 -8.51
CA ASN A 116 3.17 -1.74 -8.98
C ASN A 116 4.43 -1.13 -9.59
N GLY A 117 5.56 -1.81 -9.49
CA GLY A 117 6.81 -1.41 -10.10
C GLY A 117 7.67 -2.60 -10.46
N LYS A 118 8.97 -2.35 -10.67
CA LYS A 118 9.93 -3.32 -11.19
C LYS A 118 10.81 -3.95 -10.10
N LEU A 119 10.71 -3.44 -8.87
CA LEU A 119 11.55 -3.91 -7.78
C LEU A 119 10.86 -5.06 -7.07
N SER A 120 11.43 -6.26 -7.10
CA SER A 120 10.88 -7.38 -6.34
C SER A 120 11.01 -7.14 -4.84
N PHE A 121 10.05 -7.69 -4.07
CA PHE A 121 10.06 -7.57 -2.60
C PHE A 121 11.39 -8.08 -1.99
N LYS A 122 11.90 -9.22 -2.50
CA LYS A 122 13.18 -9.79 -2.07
C LYS A 122 14.34 -8.83 -2.29
N LYS A 123 14.39 -8.13 -3.43
CA LYS A 123 15.46 -7.17 -3.72
C LYS A 123 15.33 -5.93 -2.85
N ALA A 124 14.12 -5.39 -2.66
CA ALA A 124 13.88 -4.28 -1.75
C ALA A 124 14.30 -4.62 -0.31
N TYR A 125 13.91 -5.79 0.20
CA TYR A 125 14.36 -6.30 1.49
C TYR A 125 15.88 -6.34 1.60
N LYS A 126 16.59 -6.88 0.59
CA LYS A 126 18.06 -6.96 0.62
C LYS A 126 18.75 -5.60 0.63
N LEU A 127 18.16 -4.62 -0.05
CA LEU A 127 18.66 -3.24 -0.03
C LEU A 127 18.53 -2.60 1.35
N TYR A 128 17.35 -2.73 1.98
CA TYR A 128 17.16 -2.26 3.36
C TYR A 128 18.00 -3.04 4.37
N GLN A 129 18.12 -4.36 4.23
CA GLN A 129 18.94 -5.22 5.09
C GLN A 129 20.38 -4.72 5.12
N LYS A 130 20.96 -4.41 3.95
CA LYS A 130 22.31 -3.87 3.88
C LYS A 130 22.47 -2.57 4.68
N GLN A 131 21.51 -1.64 4.55
CA GLN A 131 21.56 -0.38 5.30
C GLN A 131 21.43 -0.59 6.81
N VAL A 132 20.52 -1.49 7.23
CA VAL A 132 20.32 -1.84 8.65
C VAL A 132 21.59 -2.41 9.26
N LEU A 133 22.18 -3.45 8.64
CA LEU A 133 23.39 -4.10 9.14
C LEU A 133 24.52 -3.08 9.32
N LEU A 134 24.76 -2.25 8.30
CA LEU A 134 25.78 -1.20 8.36
C LEU A 134 25.52 -0.20 9.49
N GLY A 135 24.28 0.23 9.69
CA GLY A 135 23.94 1.13 10.80
C GLY A 135 24.19 0.49 12.17
N VAL A 136 23.75 -0.77 12.34
CA VAL A 136 23.91 -1.53 13.59
C VAL A 136 25.39 -1.74 13.91
N GLU A 137 26.19 -2.18 12.93
CA GLU A 137 27.64 -2.37 13.08
C GLU A 137 28.36 -1.07 13.46
N ASN A 138 27.91 0.07 12.94
CA ASN A 138 28.46 1.39 13.28
C ASN A 138 27.89 1.94 14.61
N GLY A 139 26.98 1.23 15.28
CA GLY A 139 26.46 1.52 16.62
C GLY A 139 25.46 2.68 16.67
N ILE A 140 24.42 2.62 15.84
CA ILE A 140 23.18 3.41 15.99
C ILE A 140 22.31 2.90 17.15
N ASP A 141 21.39 3.73 17.65
CA ASP A 141 20.53 3.40 18.80
C ASP A 141 19.11 2.97 18.40
N LEU A 142 18.64 3.40 17.22
CA LEU A 142 17.33 3.05 16.68
C LEU A 142 17.29 3.16 15.15
N ILE A 143 16.28 2.56 14.53
CA ILE A 143 16.05 2.60 13.09
C ILE A 143 14.80 3.43 12.82
N GLN A 144 14.93 4.49 12.01
CA GLN A 144 13.84 5.36 11.56
C GLN A 144 13.57 5.08 10.08
N ILE A 145 12.49 4.36 9.79
CA ILE A 145 11.97 4.19 8.44
C ILE A 145 11.04 5.35 8.16
N GLU A 146 11.34 6.18 7.17
CA GLU A 146 10.62 7.44 6.98
C GLU A 146 10.29 7.79 5.52
N THR A 147 9.24 8.61 5.35
CA THR A 147 8.78 9.11 4.05
C THR A 147 8.45 8.00 3.06
N ILE A 148 7.95 6.85 3.55
CA ILE A 148 7.55 5.75 2.68
C ILE A 148 6.14 6.01 2.12
N SER A 149 6.00 5.88 0.81
CA SER A 149 4.72 6.10 0.11
C SER A 149 3.97 4.81 -0.27
N GLN A 150 4.66 3.66 -0.25
CA GLN A 150 4.11 2.34 -0.58
C GLN A 150 4.22 1.39 0.63
N LEU A 151 3.10 0.82 1.08
CA LEU A 151 3.06 -0.06 2.25
C LEU A 151 3.98 -1.29 2.10
N ALA A 152 4.09 -1.86 0.90
CA ALA A 152 5.01 -2.98 0.63
C ALA A 152 6.47 -2.61 0.91
N ALA A 153 6.89 -1.38 0.63
CA ALA A 153 8.25 -0.92 0.91
C ALA A 153 8.48 -0.73 2.41
N ALA A 154 7.48 -0.22 3.13
CA ALA A 154 7.52 -0.14 4.59
C ALA A 154 7.63 -1.55 5.20
N ARG A 155 6.84 -2.52 4.71
CA ARG A 155 6.94 -3.93 5.13
C ARG A 155 8.32 -4.51 4.87
N ALA A 156 8.90 -4.30 3.68
CA ALA A 156 10.24 -4.78 3.36
C ALA A 156 11.32 -4.19 4.29
N ALA A 157 11.23 -2.89 4.58
CA ALA A 157 12.15 -2.20 5.49
C ALA A 157 11.99 -2.68 6.94
N VAL A 158 10.75 -2.81 7.43
CA VAL A 158 10.48 -3.30 8.80
C VAL A 158 10.95 -4.75 8.96
N LEU A 159 10.66 -5.64 8.01
CA LEU A 159 11.16 -7.01 8.07
C LEU A 159 12.69 -7.06 8.02
N ALA A 160 13.33 -6.24 7.17
CA ALA A 160 14.79 -6.13 7.14
C ALA A 160 15.35 -5.66 8.48
N ALA A 161 14.68 -4.74 9.17
CA ALA A 161 15.08 -4.30 10.50
C ALA A 161 14.86 -5.40 11.57
N LYS A 162 13.65 -5.95 11.67
CA LYS A 162 13.27 -6.96 12.69
C LYS A 162 14.05 -8.26 12.58
N GLU A 163 14.42 -8.68 11.38
CA GLU A 163 15.17 -9.93 11.16
C GLU A 163 16.69 -9.76 11.36
N ASN A 164 17.19 -8.52 11.52
CA ASN A 164 18.63 -8.24 11.59
C ASN A 164 19.02 -7.32 12.77
N SER A 165 18.10 -6.99 13.67
CA SER A 165 18.34 -6.09 14.80
C SER A 165 17.25 -6.19 15.88
N ASP A 166 17.63 -5.98 17.14
CA ASP A 166 16.73 -5.83 18.31
C ASP A 166 16.54 -4.36 18.74
N LEU A 167 17.04 -3.43 17.94
CA LEU A 167 16.88 -1.99 18.17
C LEU A 167 15.44 -1.56 17.96
N ALA A 168 15.09 -0.41 18.55
CA ALA A 168 13.76 0.16 18.37
C ALA A 168 13.55 0.57 16.90
N ILE A 169 12.37 0.27 16.35
CA ILE A 169 12.02 0.58 14.97
C ILE A 169 10.84 1.53 14.97
N PHE A 170 11.07 2.73 14.44
CA PHE A 170 10.03 3.73 14.21
C PHE A 170 9.75 3.78 12.71
N CYS A 171 8.47 3.79 12.34
CA CYS A 171 8.06 3.75 10.94
C CYS A 171 7.02 4.84 10.63
N THR A 172 7.39 5.79 9.78
CA THR A 172 6.50 6.83 9.28
C THR A 172 6.23 6.67 7.80
N LEU A 173 4.96 6.81 7.44
CA LEU A 173 4.53 6.91 6.05
C LEU A 173 4.14 8.35 5.74
N THR A 174 4.17 8.70 4.46
CA THR A 174 3.76 10.01 4.00
C THR A 174 2.40 9.95 3.30
N PHE A 175 1.49 10.84 3.71
CA PHE A 175 0.10 10.86 3.30
C PHE A 175 -0.25 12.15 2.58
N THR A 176 -1.22 12.06 1.68
CA THR A 176 -1.87 13.22 1.06
C THR A 176 -3.04 13.69 1.94
N GLU A 177 -3.62 14.84 1.60
CA GLU A 177 -4.77 15.41 2.32
C GLU A 177 -6.01 14.50 2.29
N SER A 178 -6.11 13.61 1.31
CA SER A 178 -7.17 12.59 1.22
C SER A 178 -7.17 11.58 2.37
N GLY A 179 -6.09 11.53 3.17
CA GLY A 179 -5.90 10.48 4.17
C GLY A 179 -5.44 9.14 3.57
N ARG A 180 -4.93 9.16 2.33
CA ARG A 180 -4.24 8.04 1.69
C ARG A 180 -2.82 8.38 1.28
N THR A 181 -1.96 7.35 1.26
CA THR A 181 -0.63 7.47 0.62
C THR A 181 -0.78 7.57 -0.89
N PHE A 182 0.31 7.93 -1.58
CA PHE A 182 0.35 8.00 -3.04
C PHE A 182 -0.09 6.71 -3.75
N THR A 183 0.17 5.53 -3.15
CA THR A 183 -0.24 4.24 -3.70
C THR A 183 -1.61 3.77 -3.18
N GLY A 184 -2.39 4.67 -2.56
CA GLY A 184 -3.74 4.39 -2.07
C GLY A 184 -3.81 3.78 -0.66
N CYS A 185 -2.69 3.62 0.05
CA CYS A 185 -2.70 2.99 1.37
C CYS A 185 -3.51 3.84 2.37
N ASN A 186 -4.46 3.23 3.07
CA ASN A 186 -5.27 3.92 4.07
C ASN A 186 -4.63 3.85 5.48
N LEU A 187 -5.05 4.75 6.37
CA LEU A 187 -4.52 4.84 7.73
C LEU A 187 -4.73 3.56 8.55
N ARG A 188 -5.86 2.86 8.40
CA ARG A 188 -6.17 1.64 9.17
C ARG A 188 -5.28 0.48 8.73
N SER A 189 -5.06 0.31 7.43
CA SER A 189 -4.11 -0.67 6.88
C SER A 189 -2.68 -0.39 7.34
N MET A 190 -2.23 0.87 7.31
CA MET A 190 -0.92 1.24 7.87
C MET A 190 -0.80 0.83 9.34
N ILE A 191 -1.77 1.20 10.18
CA ILE A 191 -1.74 0.89 11.62
C ILE A 191 -1.69 -0.63 11.83
N SER A 192 -2.64 -1.37 11.25
CA SER A 192 -2.73 -2.82 11.43
C SER A 192 -1.48 -3.57 10.95
N VAL A 193 -0.91 -3.16 9.81
CA VAL A 193 0.31 -3.79 9.26
C VAL A 193 1.52 -3.48 10.12
N LEU A 194 1.77 -2.21 10.46
CA LEU A 194 2.95 -1.84 11.24
C LEU A 194 2.91 -2.39 12.67
N GLU A 195 1.74 -2.36 13.32
CA GLU A 195 1.56 -3.03 14.62
C GLU A 195 1.73 -4.55 14.51
N GLY A 196 1.21 -5.15 13.43
CA GLY A 196 1.36 -6.58 13.17
C GLY A 196 2.80 -7.03 12.99
N LEU A 197 3.66 -6.20 12.39
CA LEU A 197 5.09 -6.47 12.23
C LEU A 197 5.91 -6.13 13.49
N GLY A 198 5.30 -5.49 14.49
CA GLY A 198 5.93 -5.19 15.76
C GLY A 198 6.96 -4.06 15.71
N VAL A 199 6.61 -2.95 15.05
CA VAL A 199 7.33 -1.67 15.22
C VAL A 199 7.07 -1.08 16.60
N ASP A 200 7.93 -0.18 17.07
CA ASP A 200 7.85 0.43 18.40
C ASP A 200 7.13 1.78 18.40
N ALA A 201 7.10 2.47 17.26
CA ALA A 201 6.29 3.66 17.03
C ALA A 201 5.89 3.79 15.56
N LEU A 202 4.75 4.41 15.31
CA LEU A 202 4.26 4.66 13.95
C LEU A 202 3.63 6.04 13.80
N GLY A 203 3.56 6.55 12.57
CA GLY A 203 2.86 7.80 12.31
C GLY A 203 3.21 8.42 10.97
N LEU A 204 3.27 9.75 10.96
CA LEU A 204 3.33 10.53 9.73
C LEU A 204 4.54 11.44 9.69
N ASN A 205 5.13 11.56 8.50
CA ASN A 205 6.11 12.60 8.24
C ASN A 205 5.98 13.17 6.82
N CYS A 206 6.52 14.37 6.64
CA CYS A 206 6.58 15.09 5.36
C CYS A 206 5.18 15.36 4.76
N SER A 207 5.17 15.84 3.51
CA SER A 207 4.02 16.23 2.65
C SER A 207 3.10 17.32 3.20
N LEU A 208 2.61 17.18 4.44
CA LEU A 208 1.61 18.04 5.04
C LEU A 208 2.23 18.98 6.08
N GLY A 209 1.70 20.20 6.15
CA GLY A 209 1.89 21.07 7.31
C GLY A 209 1.11 20.60 8.53
N PRO A 210 1.42 21.08 9.74
CA PRO A 210 0.88 20.55 10.99
C PRO A 210 -0.65 20.65 11.09
N LYS A 211 -1.27 21.72 10.58
CA LYS A 211 -2.74 21.87 10.56
C LYS A 211 -3.45 20.78 9.74
N LYS A 212 -2.88 20.41 8.59
CA LYS A 212 -3.45 19.38 7.71
C LYS A 212 -3.14 17.98 8.24
N ALA A 213 -1.95 17.79 8.81
CA ALA A 213 -1.56 16.53 9.43
C ALA A 213 -2.39 16.21 10.69
N GLU A 214 -2.83 17.22 11.45
CA GLU A 214 -3.64 17.08 12.66
C GLU A 214 -4.83 16.13 12.46
N VAL A 215 -5.67 16.39 11.45
CA VAL A 215 -6.86 15.58 11.14
C VAL A 215 -6.53 14.10 10.92
N LEU A 216 -5.38 13.80 10.34
CA LEU A 216 -4.95 12.42 10.09
C LEU A 216 -4.37 11.79 11.37
N VAL A 217 -3.59 12.54 12.13
CA VAL A 217 -2.97 12.06 13.37
C VAL A 217 -4.01 11.79 14.45
N GLU A 218 -5.09 12.59 14.55
CA GLU A 218 -6.21 12.31 15.46
C GLU A 218 -6.81 10.93 15.20
N LYS A 219 -6.97 10.56 13.92
CA LYS A 219 -7.43 9.22 13.53
C LYS A 219 -6.41 8.15 13.95
N ILE A 220 -5.11 8.39 13.78
CA ILE A 220 -4.08 7.43 14.21
C ILE A 220 -4.10 7.26 15.73
N LEU A 221 -4.18 8.35 16.49
CA LEU A 221 -4.24 8.34 17.96
C LEU A 221 -5.45 7.55 18.48
N LYS A 222 -6.61 7.66 17.81
CA LYS A 222 -7.84 6.92 18.15
C LYS A 222 -7.69 5.41 18.02
N TYR A 223 -6.81 4.95 17.15
CA TYR A 223 -6.79 3.56 16.69
C TYR A 223 -5.49 2.80 16.99
N SER A 224 -4.36 3.48 17.11
CA SER A 224 -3.08 2.83 17.36
C SER A 224 -2.87 2.56 18.85
N LYS A 225 -2.37 1.37 19.15
CA LYS A 225 -1.89 0.95 20.48
C LYS A 225 -0.47 1.45 20.76
N LEU A 226 0.26 1.87 19.73
CA LEU A 226 1.64 2.29 19.82
C LEU A 226 1.78 3.81 20.03
N PRO A 227 2.93 4.28 20.55
CA PRO A 227 3.32 5.67 20.48
C PRO A 227 3.22 6.22 19.05
N VAL A 228 2.62 7.41 18.93
CA VAL A 228 2.41 8.06 17.63
C VAL A 228 3.46 9.14 17.42
N ILE A 229 4.07 9.13 16.23
CA ILE A 229 5.08 10.08 15.77
C ILE A 229 4.51 11.05 14.73
N LEU A 230 4.84 12.34 14.85
CA LEU A 230 4.58 13.35 13.83
C LEU A 230 5.82 14.22 13.56
N GLN A 231 6.25 14.24 12.30
CA GLN A 231 7.30 15.12 11.78
C GLN A 231 6.77 15.87 10.54
N ALA A 232 6.01 16.94 10.76
CA ALA A 232 5.35 17.70 9.69
C ALA A 232 6.33 18.63 8.94
N ASN A 233 5.93 19.10 7.76
CA ASN A 233 6.64 20.18 7.06
C ASN A 233 6.28 21.54 7.65
N ALA A 234 7.17 22.53 7.52
CA ALA A 234 6.88 23.94 7.84
C ALA A 234 5.99 24.63 6.76
N GLY A 235 5.06 23.87 6.17
CA GLY A 235 4.23 24.27 5.04
C GLY A 235 4.78 23.83 3.68
N LEU A 236 4.11 24.25 2.62
CA LEU A 236 4.61 24.06 1.25
C LEU A 236 5.73 25.09 0.96
N PRO A 237 6.75 24.71 0.18
CA PRO A 237 7.81 25.63 -0.22
C PRO A 237 7.23 26.74 -1.11
N VAL A 238 7.65 27.98 -0.87
CA VAL A 238 7.38 29.12 -1.76
C VAL A 238 8.73 29.72 -2.13
N ILE A 239 8.93 30.07 -3.40
CA ILE A 239 10.17 30.76 -3.80
C ILE A 239 9.94 32.26 -3.83
N GLU A 240 10.71 32.99 -3.03
CA GLU A 240 10.72 34.46 -2.99
C GLU A 240 12.17 34.94 -3.22
N ALA A 241 12.35 35.94 -4.09
CA ALA A 241 13.68 36.44 -4.48
C ALA A 241 14.68 35.34 -4.89
N GLY A 242 14.20 34.27 -5.53
CA GLY A 242 15.03 33.14 -5.94
C GLY A 242 15.54 32.25 -4.81
N LYS A 243 15.00 32.34 -3.58
CA LYS A 243 15.26 31.45 -2.43
C LYS A 243 14.00 30.67 -2.04
N THR A 244 14.15 29.40 -1.66
CA THR A 244 13.03 28.55 -1.21
C THR A 244 12.75 28.85 0.26
N ASN A 245 11.61 29.47 0.54
CA ASN A 245 11.12 29.86 1.86
C ASN A 245 9.92 29.00 2.29
N TYR A 246 9.73 28.88 3.59
CA TYR A 246 8.59 28.22 4.21
C TYR A 246 7.87 29.25 5.06
N LYS A 247 6.55 29.38 4.87
CA LYS A 247 5.76 30.52 5.41
C LYS A 247 5.21 30.30 6.82
N ILE A 248 5.27 29.08 7.36
CA ILE A 248 4.71 28.78 8.68
C ILE A 248 5.74 29.14 9.75
N SER A 249 5.43 30.10 10.64
CA SER A 249 6.29 30.43 11.78
C SER A 249 6.37 29.30 12.82
N PRO A 250 7.41 29.24 13.69
CA PRO A 250 7.46 28.28 14.79
C PRO A 250 6.20 28.26 15.67
N ALA A 251 5.65 29.43 16.01
CA ALA A 251 4.43 29.53 16.83
C ALA A 251 3.20 28.93 16.15
N THR A 252 3.03 29.22 14.85
CA THR A 252 1.96 28.63 14.04
C THR A 252 2.15 27.13 13.86
N TYR A 253 3.40 26.66 13.74
CA TYR A 253 3.73 25.25 13.64
C TYR A 253 3.38 24.47 14.92
N TYR A 254 3.64 25.07 16.09
CA TYR A 254 3.41 24.45 17.40
C TYR A 254 1.92 24.30 17.74
N THR A 255 1.06 25.21 17.30
CA THR A 255 -0.35 25.28 17.75
C THR A 255 -1.12 23.96 17.56
N PRO A 256 -1.09 23.29 16.38
CA PRO A 256 -1.70 21.96 16.22
C PRO A 256 -1.02 20.87 17.05
N LEU A 257 0.30 20.93 17.22
CA LEU A 257 1.06 19.94 17.99
C LEU A 257 0.67 19.96 19.48
N ALA A 258 0.40 21.15 20.03
CA ALA A 258 -0.09 21.31 21.39
C ALA A 258 -1.44 20.60 21.61
N ARG A 259 -2.36 20.70 20.64
CA ARG A 259 -3.66 20.01 20.68
C ARG A 259 -3.50 18.50 20.55
N LEU A 260 -2.67 18.04 19.60
CA LEU A 260 -2.38 16.61 19.43
C LEU A 260 -1.68 16.01 20.67
N TYR A 261 -0.83 16.77 21.36
CA TYR A 261 -0.25 16.35 22.63
C TYR A 261 -1.34 16.08 23.69
N GLN A 262 -2.38 16.92 23.78
CA GLN A 262 -3.51 16.66 24.68
C GLN A 262 -4.25 15.36 24.33
N GLN A 263 -4.19 14.93 23.07
CA GLN A 263 -4.76 13.68 22.58
C GLN A 263 -3.79 12.47 22.68
N GLY A 264 -2.59 12.66 23.20
CA GLY A 264 -1.61 11.60 23.43
C GLY A 264 -0.59 11.40 22.32
N LEU A 265 -0.28 12.42 21.52
CA LEU A 265 0.90 12.43 20.64
C LEU A 265 2.18 12.29 21.48
N ALA A 266 3.07 11.38 21.07
CA ALA A 266 4.18 10.95 21.92
C ALA A 266 5.57 11.33 21.40
N ILE A 267 5.74 11.39 20.07
CA ILE A 267 7.03 11.69 19.45
C ILE A 267 6.82 12.82 18.46
N ILE A 268 7.61 13.87 18.58
CA ILE A 268 7.42 15.11 17.81
C ILE A 268 8.76 15.56 17.24
N GLY A 269 8.79 15.90 15.96
CA GLY A 269 9.96 16.52 15.33
C GLY A 269 9.56 17.39 14.15
N GLY A 270 10.53 17.64 13.27
CA GLY A 270 10.33 18.42 12.06
C GLY A 270 10.79 17.70 10.79
N CYS A 271 10.13 17.99 9.67
CA CYS A 271 10.59 17.60 8.34
C CYS A 271 10.95 18.86 7.54
N CYS A 272 10.65 18.90 6.23
CA CYS A 272 11.13 19.94 5.33
C CYS A 272 10.72 21.35 5.79
N GLY A 273 11.71 22.25 5.84
CA GLY A 273 11.53 23.65 6.24
C GLY A 273 11.69 23.93 7.73
N THR A 274 11.74 22.90 8.58
CA THR A 274 11.99 23.08 10.02
C THR A 274 13.47 23.32 10.31
N THR A 275 13.75 24.19 11.28
CA THR A 275 15.09 24.61 11.74
C THR A 275 15.20 24.38 13.26
N PRO A 276 16.39 24.53 13.87
CA PRO A 276 16.54 24.42 15.33
C PRO A 276 15.57 25.31 16.14
N GLU A 277 15.15 26.46 15.61
CA GLU A 277 14.16 27.34 16.25
C GLU A 277 12.81 26.66 16.50
N TYR A 278 12.36 25.82 15.57
CA TYR A 278 11.11 25.06 15.71
C TYR A 278 11.27 23.99 16.80
N ILE A 279 12.41 23.30 16.78
CA ILE A 279 12.70 22.23 17.73
C ILE A 279 12.83 22.79 19.15
N SER A 280 13.48 23.94 19.33
CA SER A 280 13.60 24.63 20.61
C SER A 280 12.23 24.95 21.19
N LEU A 281 11.34 25.58 20.40
CA LEU A 281 10.00 25.92 20.87
C LEU A 281 9.19 24.68 21.29
N ILE A 282 9.30 23.58 20.54
CA ILE A 282 8.60 22.34 20.88
C ILE A 282 9.20 21.73 22.15
N ALA A 283 10.53 21.68 22.25
CA ALA A 283 11.25 21.12 23.39
C ALA A 283 10.93 21.88 24.68
N ASP A 284 11.02 23.22 24.66
CA ASP A 284 10.71 24.10 25.79
C ASP A 284 9.30 23.85 26.35
N LYS A 285 8.35 23.53 25.46
CA LYS A 285 6.96 23.35 25.84
C LYS A 285 6.59 21.91 26.17
N LEU A 286 7.23 20.90 25.60
CA LEU A 286 6.75 19.51 25.64
C LEU A 286 7.77 18.46 26.08
N LYS A 287 9.07 18.70 25.95
CA LYS A 287 10.10 17.68 26.23
C LYS A 287 9.94 17.09 27.64
N GLY A 288 10.01 15.76 27.74
CA GLY A 288 9.93 15.05 29.03
C GLY A 288 8.56 15.09 29.71
N LYS A 289 7.55 15.78 29.15
CA LYS A 289 6.20 15.75 29.72
C LYS A 289 5.60 14.36 29.59
N LYS A 290 4.87 13.92 30.61
CA LYS A 290 4.15 12.66 30.59
C LYS A 290 3.14 12.63 29.43
N ILE A 291 3.09 11.49 28.72
CA ILE A 291 2.10 11.27 27.65
C ILE A 291 0.70 11.22 28.23
N LYS A 292 -0.24 11.89 27.56
CA LYS A 292 -1.66 11.86 27.94
C LYS A 292 -2.26 10.50 27.65
N LYS A 293 -3.01 9.96 28.62
CA LYS A 293 -3.77 8.71 28.42
C LYS A 293 -4.84 8.96 27.36
N ARG A 294 -5.03 7.99 26.47
CA ARG A 294 -6.06 8.04 25.41
C ARG A 294 -6.84 6.73 25.36
N LYS A 295 -8.12 6.81 25.01
CA LYS A 295 -8.98 5.63 24.79
C LYS A 295 -8.75 5.10 23.38
N ILE A 296 -8.18 3.91 23.27
CA ILE A 296 -7.93 3.25 21.99
C ILE A 296 -9.16 2.45 21.60
N ILE A 297 -9.67 2.66 20.39
CA ILE A 297 -10.72 1.82 19.82
C ILE A 297 -10.07 0.60 19.16
N LYS A 298 -10.15 -0.53 19.85
CA LYS A 298 -9.71 -1.82 19.31
C LYS A 298 -10.72 -2.29 18.26
N LYS A 299 -10.23 -2.70 17.10
CA LYS A 299 -11.01 -3.42 16.09
C LYS A 299 -10.13 -4.48 15.45
N ASP A 300 -10.77 -5.57 15.07
CA ASP A 300 -10.10 -6.73 14.51
C ASP A 300 -10.16 -6.64 13.00
N LEU A 301 -9.05 -6.23 12.41
CA LEU A 301 -8.99 -5.88 11.00
C LEU A 301 -8.05 -6.80 10.25
N VAL A 302 -8.58 -7.40 9.19
CA VAL A 302 -7.80 -7.92 8.08
C VAL A 302 -7.81 -6.88 6.97
N CYS A 303 -6.72 -6.76 6.22
CA CYS A 303 -6.60 -5.68 5.26
C CYS A 303 -5.75 -6.05 4.06
N SER A 304 -6.03 -5.41 2.94
CA SER A 304 -5.05 -5.14 1.90
C SER A 304 -4.39 -3.77 2.20
N ALA A 305 -3.56 -3.27 1.29
CA ALA A 305 -3.04 -1.92 1.41
C ALA A 305 -4.15 -0.86 1.35
N VAL A 306 -5.19 -1.08 0.52
CA VAL A 306 -6.15 -0.04 0.13
C VAL A 306 -7.47 -0.13 0.89
N GLU A 307 -7.90 -1.32 1.29
CA GLU A 307 -9.14 -1.58 2.03
C GLU A 307 -8.90 -2.51 3.23
N TYR A 308 -9.85 -2.53 4.14
CA TYR A 308 -9.87 -3.41 5.30
C TYR A 308 -11.28 -3.94 5.55
N SER A 309 -11.36 -5.12 6.16
CA SER A 309 -12.61 -5.73 6.62
C SER A 309 -12.59 -5.78 8.15
N ASP A 310 -13.66 -5.27 8.76
CA ASP A 310 -13.85 -5.27 10.22
C ASP A 310 -14.56 -6.56 10.65
N LEU A 311 -13.85 -7.39 11.41
CA LEU A 311 -14.29 -8.71 11.85
C LEU A 311 -15.20 -8.68 13.08
N SER A 312 -15.66 -7.50 13.51
CA SER A 312 -16.68 -7.37 14.56
C SER A 312 -18.10 -7.68 14.08
N GLY A 313 -18.33 -7.66 12.77
CA GLY A 313 -19.63 -7.97 12.16
C GLY A 313 -19.73 -9.42 11.68
N ILE A 314 -20.63 -9.64 10.72
CA ILE A 314 -20.68 -10.87 9.91
C ILE A 314 -19.92 -10.59 8.61
N ASN A 315 -18.94 -11.44 8.28
CA ASN A 315 -18.16 -11.31 7.05
C ASN A 315 -18.28 -12.54 6.17
N VAL A 316 -18.40 -12.30 4.86
CA VAL A 316 -18.43 -13.35 3.85
C VAL A 316 -17.03 -13.57 3.29
N VAL A 317 -16.57 -14.83 3.35
CA VAL A 317 -15.32 -15.29 2.77
C VAL A 317 -15.65 -16.09 1.51
N GLY A 318 -15.25 -15.59 0.35
CA GLY A 318 -15.50 -16.26 -0.93
C GLY A 318 -14.71 -17.56 -1.06
N GLU A 319 -15.38 -18.67 -1.39
CA GLU A 319 -14.81 -20.03 -1.44
C GLU A 319 -14.42 -20.53 -2.83
N ARG A 320 -14.70 -19.76 -3.90
CA ARG A 320 -14.68 -20.32 -5.26
C ARG A 320 -13.26 -20.54 -5.80
N ILE A 321 -12.25 -19.84 -5.29
CA ILE A 321 -10.84 -20.02 -5.67
C ILE A 321 -10.26 -21.25 -4.95
N ASN A 322 -10.73 -22.42 -5.37
CA ASN A 322 -10.34 -23.70 -4.81
C ASN A 322 -10.48 -24.79 -5.90
N PRO A 323 -9.41 -25.55 -6.21
CA PRO A 323 -9.41 -26.58 -7.26
C PRO A 323 -10.24 -27.84 -6.91
N THR A 324 -10.63 -28.02 -5.66
CA THR A 324 -11.29 -29.25 -5.18
C THR A 324 -12.60 -29.50 -5.92
N GLY A 325 -12.74 -30.68 -6.55
CA GLY A 325 -13.94 -31.08 -7.29
C GLY A 325 -14.22 -30.32 -8.60
N LYS A 326 -13.33 -29.40 -9.05
CA LYS A 326 -13.57 -28.54 -10.23
C LYS A 326 -12.59 -28.85 -11.36
N ALA A 327 -13.01 -29.68 -12.33
CA ALA A 327 -12.16 -30.11 -13.44
C ALA A 327 -11.60 -28.94 -14.26
N GLU A 328 -12.47 -28.00 -14.68
CA GLU A 328 -12.08 -26.81 -15.44
C GLU A 328 -11.08 -25.92 -14.67
N PHE A 329 -11.29 -25.74 -13.35
CA PHE A 329 -10.37 -24.96 -12.52
C PHE A 329 -8.99 -25.64 -12.47
N LYS A 330 -8.94 -26.95 -12.25
CA LYS A 330 -7.68 -27.71 -12.23
C LYS A 330 -6.93 -27.58 -13.54
N GLU A 331 -7.61 -27.65 -14.69
CA GLU A 331 -6.98 -27.50 -15.99
C GLU A 331 -6.39 -26.10 -16.21
N ASN A 332 -7.15 -25.05 -15.88
CA ASN A 332 -6.67 -23.68 -15.98
C ASN A 332 -5.50 -23.39 -15.03
N LEU A 333 -5.54 -23.96 -13.82
CA LEU A 333 -4.46 -23.87 -12.85
C LEU A 333 -3.17 -24.54 -13.36
N LYS A 334 -3.25 -25.73 -13.96
CA LYS A 334 -2.11 -26.44 -14.59
C LYS A 334 -1.51 -25.63 -15.74
N LYS A 335 -2.36 -25.00 -16.56
CA LYS A 335 -1.94 -24.12 -17.66
C LYS A 335 -1.37 -22.78 -17.18
N GLY A 336 -1.48 -22.46 -15.89
CA GLY A 336 -1.06 -21.17 -15.34
C GLY A 336 -1.91 -19.99 -15.82
N ASN A 337 -3.18 -20.23 -16.16
CA ASN A 337 -4.11 -19.21 -16.63
C ASN A 337 -4.61 -18.35 -15.45
N LEU A 338 -3.81 -17.35 -15.06
CA LEU A 338 -4.15 -16.46 -13.95
C LEU A 338 -5.36 -15.55 -14.24
N ASP A 339 -5.63 -15.22 -15.50
CA ASP A 339 -6.78 -14.41 -15.89
C ASP A 339 -8.11 -15.13 -15.56
N TYR A 340 -8.17 -16.46 -15.75
CA TYR A 340 -9.32 -17.27 -15.31
C TYR A 340 -9.53 -17.20 -13.80
N LEU A 341 -8.47 -17.34 -13.01
CA LEU A 341 -8.55 -17.28 -11.55
C LEU A 341 -8.95 -15.88 -11.08
N LEU A 342 -8.39 -14.84 -11.70
CA LEU A 342 -8.71 -13.44 -11.39
C LEU A 342 -10.18 -13.12 -11.69
N LYS A 343 -10.74 -13.67 -12.78
CA LYS A 343 -12.16 -13.52 -13.11
C LYS A 343 -13.07 -14.09 -12.03
N ILE A 344 -12.71 -15.24 -11.44
CA ILE A 344 -13.43 -15.81 -10.30
C ILE A 344 -13.34 -14.87 -9.10
N ALA A 345 -12.14 -14.39 -8.78
CA ALA A 345 -11.92 -13.47 -7.67
C ALA A 345 -12.76 -12.19 -7.80
N LEU A 346 -12.79 -11.58 -9.00
CA LEU A 346 -13.60 -10.39 -9.28
C LEU A 346 -15.09 -10.68 -9.14
N ALA A 347 -15.57 -11.81 -9.67
CA ALA A 347 -16.97 -12.21 -9.56
C ALA A 347 -17.41 -12.41 -8.10
N GLU A 348 -16.54 -12.92 -7.24
CA GLU A 348 -16.83 -13.07 -5.80
C GLU A 348 -16.91 -11.71 -5.09
N ILE A 349 -16.01 -10.79 -5.41
CA ILE A 349 -16.02 -9.42 -4.87
C ILE A 349 -17.26 -8.66 -5.32
N GLU A 350 -17.61 -8.73 -6.60
CA GLU A 350 -18.81 -8.10 -7.17
C GLU A 350 -20.09 -8.65 -6.54
N ALA A 351 -20.10 -9.94 -6.17
CA ALA A 351 -21.21 -10.56 -5.45
C ALA A 351 -21.24 -10.22 -3.95
N GLY A 352 -20.23 -9.52 -3.43
CA GLY A 352 -20.20 -8.97 -2.08
C GLY A 352 -19.33 -9.74 -1.08
N ALA A 353 -18.36 -10.53 -1.54
CA ALA A 353 -17.35 -11.10 -0.65
C ALA A 353 -16.53 -10.00 0.05
N ASP A 354 -16.38 -10.13 1.37
CA ASP A 354 -15.57 -9.22 2.18
C ASP A 354 -14.10 -9.62 2.17
N ILE A 355 -13.82 -10.91 2.01
CA ILE A 355 -12.51 -11.57 2.03
C ILE A 355 -12.53 -12.67 0.97
N LEU A 356 -11.40 -12.97 0.34
CA LEU A 356 -11.26 -14.11 -0.57
C LEU A 356 -10.40 -15.20 0.05
N ASP A 357 -10.95 -16.42 0.13
CA ASP A 357 -10.16 -17.63 0.40
C ASP A 357 -9.41 -18.04 -0.86
N ILE A 358 -8.10 -18.27 -0.74
CA ILE A 358 -7.27 -18.70 -1.86
C ILE A 358 -6.61 -20.04 -1.55
N ASN A 359 -7.12 -21.09 -2.17
CA ASN A 359 -6.55 -22.43 -2.14
C ASN A 359 -6.08 -22.80 -3.54
N LEU A 360 -4.79 -23.06 -3.70
CA LEU A 360 -4.19 -23.50 -4.97
C LEU A 360 -3.58 -24.91 -4.86
N GLY A 361 -4.00 -25.68 -3.85
CA GLY A 361 -3.50 -27.01 -3.56
C GLY A 361 -3.82 -27.98 -4.69
N LEU A 362 -2.82 -28.31 -5.50
CA LEU A 362 -2.91 -29.32 -6.54
C LEU A 362 -1.55 -30.02 -6.67
N PRO A 363 -1.46 -31.35 -6.49
CA PRO A 363 -0.17 -32.07 -6.46
C PRO A 363 0.68 -31.91 -7.72
N GLU A 364 0.06 -31.60 -8.85
CA GLU A 364 0.69 -31.50 -10.16
C GLU A 364 1.37 -30.15 -10.43
N ILE A 365 1.34 -29.20 -9.49
CA ILE A 365 1.95 -27.87 -9.65
C ILE A 365 2.89 -27.50 -8.50
N ASP A 366 3.79 -26.57 -8.77
CA ASP A 366 4.52 -25.85 -7.71
C ASP A 366 3.59 -24.80 -7.07
N GLU A 367 2.88 -25.22 -6.01
CA GLU A 367 1.93 -24.39 -5.28
C GLU A 367 2.58 -23.09 -4.77
N LYS A 368 3.83 -23.16 -4.28
CA LYS A 368 4.55 -21.99 -3.73
C LYS A 368 4.78 -20.92 -4.80
N LYS A 369 5.26 -21.34 -5.98
CA LYS A 369 5.50 -20.43 -7.11
C LYS A 369 4.18 -19.90 -7.68
N MET A 370 3.15 -20.74 -7.77
CA MET A 370 1.83 -20.32 -8.26
C MET A 370 1.15 -19.33 -7.29
N MET A 371 1.17 -19.61 -6.00
CA MET A 371 0.64 -18.75 -4.94
C MET A 371 1.30 -17.38 -4.95
N LEU A 372 2.63 -17.32 -5.09
CA LEU A 372 3.35 -16.05 -5.19
C LEU A 372 2.89 -15.22 -6.40
N LYS A 373 2.81 -15.84 -7.59
CA LYS A 373 2.34 -15.18 -8.81
C LYS A 373 0.91 -14.70 -8.68
N PHE A 374 0.03 -15.53 -8.11
CA PHE A 374 -1.38 -15.21 -7.99
C PHE A 374 -1.62 -14.10 -6.96
N ILE A 375 -0.90 -14.07 -5.84
CA ILE A 375 -0.95 -12.94 -4.89
C ILE A 375 -0.50 -11.64 -5.56
N GLN A 376 0.56 -11.67 -6.37
CA GLN A 376 0.98 -10.49 -7.12
C GLN A 376 -0.12 -10.02 -8.08
N GLU A 377 -0.77 -10.94 -8.79
CA GLU A 377 -1.89 -10.62 -9.69
C GLU A 377 -3.10 -10.06 -8.90
N LEU A 378 -3.50 -10.69 -7.80
CA LEU A 378 -4.60 -10.21 -6.96
C LEU A 378 -4.34 -8.80 -6.43
N GLN A 379 -3.18 -8.54 -5.83
CA GLN A 379 -2.83 -7.22 -5.28
C GLN A 379 -2.81 -6.09 -6.32
N GLN A 380 -2.66 -6.44 -7.60
CA GLN A 380 -2.72 -5.48 -8.69
C GLN A 380 -4.16 -5.14 -9.10
N ASN A 381 -5.09 -6.09 -8.96
CA ASN A 381 -6.42 -6.01 -9.57
C ASN A 381 -7.56 -5.86 -8.56
N ILE A 382 -7.36 -6.31 -7.33
CA ILE A 382 -8.39 -6.34 -6.29
C ILE A 382 -7.95 -5.58 -5.04
N THR A 383 -8.95 -5.12 -4.29
CA THR A 383 -8.76 -4.34 -3.08
C THR A 383 -9.09 -5.12 -1.80
N LYS A 384 -9.79 -6.25 -1.91
CA LYS A 384 -10.23 -7.03 -0.74
C LYS A 384 -9.10 -7.79 -0.05
N PRO A 385 -9.19 -8.00 1.28
CA PRO A 385 -8.25 -8.84 2.03
C PRO A 385 -8.28 -10.31 1.60
N LEU A 386 -7.18 -11.03 1.90
CA LEU A 386 -7.02 -12.44 1.55
C LEU A 386 -7.00 -13.35 2.78
N GLN A 387 -7.57 -14.53 2.62
CA GLN A 387 -7.40 -15.69 3.48
C GLN A 387 -6.54 -16.71 2.70
N ILE A 388 -5.35 -17.01 3.22
CA ILE A 388 -4.38 -17.90 2.58
C ILE A 388 -4.66 -19.31 3.05
N ASP A 389 -5.17 -20.17 2.15
CA ASP A 389 -5.49 -21.57 2.42
C ASP A 389 -4.44 -22.50 1.81
N SER A 390 -3.66 -23.15 2.68
CA SER A 390 -2.69 -24.17 2.30
C SER A 390 -2.32 -25.04 3.48
N THR A 391 -2.07 -26.32 3.23
CA THR A 391 -1.49 -27.22 4.24
C THR A 391 0.04 -27.13 4.32
N ASN A 392 0.68 -26.42 3.39
CA ASN A 392 2.13 -26.29 3.32
C ASN A 392 2.60 -24.97 3.97
N LEU A 393 3.37 -25.08 5.05
CA LEU A 393 3.90 -23.93 5.79
C LEU A 393 4.78 -23.01 4.92
N GLU A 394 5.56 -23.56 3.99
CA GLU A 394 6.39 -22.73 3.11
C GLU A 394 5.57 -21.88 2.15
N VAL A 395 4.42 -22.40 1.70
CA VAL A 395 3.47 -21.66 0.86
C VAL A 395 2.86 -20.53 1.68
N ILE A 396 2.41 -20.82 2.91
CA ILE A 396 1.87 -19.81 3.83
C ILE A 396 2.90 -18.70 4.10
N GLU A 397 4.13 -19.05 4.49
CA GLU A 397 5.16 -18.04 4.78
C GLU A 397 5.52 -17.23 3.53
N THR A 398 5.62 -17.88 2.36
CA THR A 398 5.90 -17.18 1.10
C THR A 398 4.78 -16.20 0.75
N ALA A 399 3.52 -16.61 0.92
CA ALA A 399 2.36 -15.77 0.72
C ALA A 399 2.37 -14.57 1.66
N LEU A 400 2.46 -14.80 2.97
CA LEU A 400 2.44 -13.74 3.99
C LEU A 400 3.58 -12.75 3.83
N ARG A 401 4.79 -13.23 3.48
CA ARG A 401 5.93 -12.34 3.26
C ARG A 401 5.67 -11.35 2.13
N ASN A 402 5.04 -11.80 1.05
CA ASN A 402 4.79 -10.97 -0.14
C ASN A 402 3.43 -10.25 -0.11
N TYR A 403 2.53 -10.63 0.80
CA TYR A 403 1.20 -10.03 0.91
C TYR A 403 1.20 -8.65 1.56
N ASN A 404 0.79 -7.62 0.83
CA ASN A 404 0.78 -6.21 1.22
C ASN A 404 -0.46 -5.87 2.08
N GLY A 405 -0.55 -6.50 3.25
CA GLY A 405 -1.67 -6.33 4.18
C GLY A 405 -1.56 -7.26 5.40
N ILE A 406 -2.69 -7.46 6.08
CA ILE A 406 -2.86 -8.47 7.14
C ILE A 406 -3.85 -9.52 6.63
N ALA A 407 -3.37 -10.74 6.42
CA ALA A 407 -4.15 -11.87 5.94
C ALA A 407 -4.65 -12.76 7.09
N ILE A 408 -5.56 -13.68 6.74
CA ILE A 408 -5.96 -14.81 7.59
C ILE A 408 -5.20 -16.05 7.11
N ILE A 409 -4.62 -16.82 8.02
CA ILE A 409 -4.06 -18.15 7.73
C ILE A 409 -5.17 -19.19 7.92
N ASN A 410 -5.47 -19.93 6.86
CA ASN A 410 -6.30 -21.12 6.87
C ASN A 410 -5.37 -22.34 6.63
N SER A 411 -4.94 -23.07 7.67
CA SER A 411 -5.32 -22.98 9.08
C SER A 411 -4.23 -23.56 10.00
N VAL A 412 -4.45 -23.50 11.31
CA VAL A 412 -3.71 -24.24 12.33
C VAL A 412 -4.62 -25.31 12.95
N THR A 413 -4.03 -26.42 13.39
CA THR A 413 -4.75 -27.47 14.12
C THR A 413 -4.32 -27.50 15.59
N GLY A 414 -5.05 -28.23 16.44
CA GLY A 414 -4.67 -28.50 17.82
C GLY A 414 -3.43 -29.39 17.97
N LYS A 415 -2.82 -29.88 16.88
CA LYS A 415 -1.60 -30.70 16.91
C LYS A 415 -0.40 -29.87 17.35
N LYS A 416 0.44 -30.40 18.25
CA LYS A 416 1.58 -29.67 18.84
C LYS A 416 2.51 -29.04 17.79
N ASP A 417 2.91 -29.80 16.77
CA ASP A 417 3.83 -29.33 15.72
C ASP A 417 3.20 -28.23 14.84
N SER A 418 1.90 -28.36 14.54
CA SER A 418 1.14 -27.37 13.78
C SER A 418 1.02 -26.04 14.55
N LEU A 419 0.67 -26.11 15.84
CA LEU A 419 0.57 -24.94 16.72
C LEU A 419 1.86 -24.13 16.74
N GLU A 420 3.00 -24.77 17.02
CA GLU A 420 4.26 -24.07 17.18
C GLU A 420 4.72 -23.40 15.88
N LYS A 421 4.69 -24.13 14.77
CA LYS A 421 5.15 -23.64 13.47
C LYS A 421 4.25 -22.55 12.90
N VAL A 422 2.94 -22.78 12.83
CA VAL A 422 2.00 -21.85 12.19
C VAL A 422 1.83 -20.57 13.02
N LEU A 423 1.74 -20.67 14.36
CA LEU A 423 1.61 -19.50 15.22
C LEU A 423 2.88 -18.63 15.21
N THR A 424 4.07 -19.24 15.10
CA THR A 424 5.33 -18.48 14.96
C THR A 424 5.32 -17.64 13.67
N VAL A 425 4.91 -18.24 12.55
CA VAL A 425 4.75 -17.54 11.27
C VAL A 425 3.67 -16.45 11.38
N ALA A 426 2.53 -16.74 12.00
CA ALA A 426 1.46 -15.78 12.21
C ALA A 426 1.92 -14.56 13.00
N LYS A 427 2.68 -14.78 14.09
CA LYS A 427 3.26 -13.71 14.90
C LYS A 427 4.22 -12.84 14.10
N LYS A 428 5.11 -13.46 13.31
CA LYS A 428 6.13 -12.77 12.52
C LYS A 428 5.52 -11.76 11.54
N TYR A 429 4.42 -12.12 10.87
CA TYR A 429 3.76 -11.26 9.88
C TYR A 429 2.51 -10.55 10.41
N GLY A 430 2.15 -10.77 11.68
CA GLY A 430 0.96 -10.20 12.30
C GLY A 430 -0.36 -10.74 11.74
N ALA A 431 -0.38 -11.92 11.13
CA ALA A 431 -1.55 -12.53 10.52
C ALA A 431 -2.59 -12.99 11.56
N PHE A 432 -3.85 -13.08 11.12
CA PHE A 432 -4.90 -13.79 11.84
C PHE A 432 -4.77 -15.30 11.56
N VAL A 433 -5.30 -16.14 12.44
CA VAL A 433 -5.19 -17.60 12.30
C VAL A 433 -6.52 -18.26 12.56
N ILE A 434 -6.93 -19.14 11.64
CA ILE A 434 -8.06 -20.05 11.84
C ILE A 434 -7.56 -21.31 12.55
N GLY A 435 -8.08 -21.56 13.75
CA GLY A 435 -7.83 -22.77 14.53
C GLY A 435 -8.94 -23.79 14.31
N LEU A 436 -8.62 -24.87 13.60
CA LEU A 436 -9.51 -26.01 13.43
C LEU A 436 -9.56 -26.83 14.73
N THR A 437 -10.77 -27.16 15.20
CA THR A 437 -10.96 -28.00 16.40
C THR A 437 -10.73 -29.49 16.10
N ILE A 438 -9.51 -29.80 15.68
CA ILE A 438 -8.97 -31.14 15.39
C ILE A 438 -7.57 -31.23 16.00
N ASP A 439 -7.24 -32.36 16.62
CA ASP A 439 -5.92 -32.58 17.21
C ASP A 439 -5.32 -33.93 16.79
N GLU A 440 -4.39 -34.46 17.58
CA GLU A 440 -3.76 -35.76 17.35
C GLU A 440 -4.77 -36.92 17.32
N ASN A 441 -5.89 -36.80 18.05
CA ASN A 441 -6.93 -37.82 18.17
C ASN A 441 -8.08 -37.62 17.15
N GLY A 442 -7.95 -36.64 16.25
CA GLY A 442 -8.98 -36.33 15.26
C GLY A 442 -9.99 -35.29 15.76
N ILE A 443 -11.21 -35.35 15.22
CA ILE A 443 -12.27 -34.37 15.51
C ILE A 443 -13.11 -34.90 16.68
N PRO A 444 -13.24 -34.14 17.79
CA PRO A 444 -14.10 -34.56 18.89
C PRO A 444 -15.57 -34.66 18.48
N GLU A 445 -16.23 -35.74 18.90
CA GLU A 445 -17.66 -35.98 18.67
C GLU A 445 -18.57 -35.07 19.51
N THR A 446 -18.02 -34.45 20.57
CA THR A 446 -18.78 -33.59 21.49
C THR A 446 -18.40 -32.12 21.32
N ALA A 447 -19.39 -31.24 21.53
CA ALA A 447 -19.17 -29.78 21.52
C ALA A 447 -18.15 -29.36 22.60
N ALA A 448 -18.20 -29.99 23.77
CA ALA A 448 -17.23 -29.75 24.86
C ALA A 448 -15.80 -30.17 24.47
N GLY A 449 -15.65 -31.28 23.74
CA GLY A 449 -14.34 -31.69 23.21
C GLY A 449 -13.78 -30.68 22.22
N ARG A 450 -14.61 -30.17 21.29
CA ARG A 450 -14.21 -29.12 20.33
C ARG A 450 -13.79 -27.84 21.04
N LEU A 451 -14.53 -27.43 22.08
CA LEU A 451 -14.17 -26.29 22.94
C LEU A 451 -12.79 -26.49 23.61
N LYS A 452 -12.49 -27.68 24.16
CA LYS A 452 -11.18 -27.96 24.79
C LYS A 452 -10.02 -27.79 23.80
N ILE A 453 -10.20 -28.20 22.54
CA ILE A 453 -9.18 -27.98 21.50
C ILE A 453 -9.07 -26.48 21.18
N ALA A 454 -10.19 -25.76 21.09
CA ALA A 454 -10.17 -24.31 20.89
C ALA A 454 -9.42 -23.58 22.03
N GLU A 455 -9.65 -23.97 23.29
CA GLU A 455 -8.91 -23.48 24.47
C GLU A 455 -7.41 -23.73 24.33
N LYS A 456 -7.00 -24.95 23.93
CA LYS A 456 -5.59 -25.31 23.68
C LYS A 456 -4.96 -24.38 22.64
N ILE A 457 -5.64 -24.12 21.53
CA ILE A 457 -5.16 -23.24 20.44
C ILE A 457 -5.01 -21.80 20.94
N VAL A 458 -6.05 -21.24 21.58
CA VAL A 458 -6.05 -19.86 22.09
C VAL A 458 -4.96 -19.67 23.14
N ASN A 459 -4.84 -20.58 24.09
CA ASN A 459 -3.82 -20.50 25.15
C ASN A 459 -2.40 -20.52 24.58
N LYS A 460 -2.13 -21.38 23.58
CA LYS A 460 -0.82 -21.42 22.95
C LYS A 460 -0.51 -20.15 22.17
N ALA A 461 -1.50 -19.55 21.52
CA ALA A 461 -1.34 -18.25 20.85
C ALA A 461 -1.00 -17.14 21.85
N VAL A 462 -1.70 -17.08 23.00
CA VAL A 462 -1.43 -16.09 24.06
C VAL A 462 -0.03 -16.29 24.65
N GLU A 463 0.40 -17.53 24.90
CA GLU A 463 1.76 -17.86 25.34
C GLU A 463 2.83 -17.30 24.39
N LEU A 464 2.58 -17.40 23.08
CA LEU A 464 3.45 -16.83 22.05
C LEU A 464 3.31 -15.31 21.88
N LYS A 465 2.53 -14.62 22.74
CA LYS A 465 2.24 -13.18 22.70
C LYS A 465 1.43 -12.76 21.47
N ILE A 466 0.64 -13.67 20.91
CA ILE A 466 -0.38 -13.35 19.91
C ILE A 466 -1.66 -12.99 20.65
N SER A 467 -2.26 -11.85 20.30
CA SER A 467 -3.50 -11.41 20.93
C SER A 467 -4.63 -12.39 20.60
N LYS A 468 -5.45 -12.76 21.61
CA LYS A 468 -6.63 -13.61 21.43
C LYS A 468 -7.55 -13.11 20.32
N ASP A 469 -7.60 -11.80 20.11
CA ASP A 469 -8.45 -11.16 19.11
C ASP A 469 -8.08 -11.53 17.66
N LYS A 470 -6.87 -12.06 17.43
CA LYS A 470 -6.36 -12.56 16.14
C LYS A 470 -6.64 -14.05 15.88
N ILE A 471 -7.24 -14.74 16.83
CA ILE A 471 -7.60 -16.14 16.71
C ILE A 471 -9.07 -16.25 16.31
N ILE A 472 -9.32 -17.05 15.29
CA ILE A 472 -10.64 -17.37 14.76
C ILE A 472 -10.79 -18.89 14.89
N ILE A 473 -11.88 -19.39 15.45
CA ILE A 473 -12.05 -20.84 15.67
C ILE A 473 -13.04 -21.41 14.66
N ASP A 474 -12.62 -22.48 13.99
CA ASP A 474 -13.49 -23.29 13.15
C ASP A 474 -13.85 -24.56 13.90
N CYS A 475 -15.13 -24.66 14.25
CA CYS A 475 -15.69 -25.80 14.97
C CYS A 475 -15.98 -27.01 14.06
N LEU A 476 -15.60 -26.97 12.78
CA LEU A 476 -15.70 -28.01 11.77
C LEU A 476 -17.14 -28.42 11.44
N ALA A 477 -17.60 -27.99 10.27
CA ALA A 477 -18.84 -28.47 9.67
C ALA A 477 -18.56 -29.73 8.81
N LEU A 478 -19.25 -30.83 9.11
CA LEU A 478 -19.11 -32.11 8.41
C LEU A 478 -20.35 -32.41 7.57
N THR A 479 -20.21 -33.28 6.58
CA THR A 479 -21.29 -33.67 5.67
C THR A 479 -22.45 -34.31 6.43
N VAL A 480 -23.66 -33.73 6.33
CA VAL A 480 -24.82 -34.15 7.12
C VAL A 480 -25.30 -35.56 6.79
N SER A 481 -25.15 -36.01 5.53
CA SER A 481 -25.53 -37.36 5.11
C SER A 481 -24.68 -38.46 5.75
N ALA A 482 -23.41 -38.16 6.04
CA ALA A 482 -22.49 -39.11 6.66
C ALA A 482 -22.51 -39.01 8.20
N GLN A 483 -22.67 -37.80 8.74
CA GLN A 483 -22.56 -37.55 10.19
C GLN A 483 -23.63 -36.56 10.68
N PRO A 484 -24.93 -36.95 10.70
CA PRO A 484 -26.02 -36.01 10.99
C PRO A 484 -25.95 -35.41 12.40
N LYS A 485 -25.50 -36.19 13.39
CA LYS A 485 -25.32 -35.73 14.78
C LYS A 485 -24.25 -34.64 14.92
N SER A 486 -23.32 -34.52 13.97
CA SER A 486 -22.25 -33.52 13.99
C SER A 486 -22.78 -32.08 13.91
N ILE A 487 -23.91 -31.85 13.23
CA ILE A 487 -24.43 -30.50 12.97
C ILE A 487 -24.82 -29.79 14.27
N GLU A 488 -25.63 -30.46 15.12
CA GLU A 488 -26.01 -29.94 16.43
C GLU A 488 -24.78 -29.66 17.31
N LYS A 489 -23.77 -30.55 17.27
CA LYS A 489 -22.54 -30.39 18.05
C LYS A 489 -21.67 -29.24 17.54
N THR A 490 -21.64 -29.02 16.23
CA THR A 490 -20.97 -27.86 15.62
C THR A 490 -21.61 -26.55 16.07
N LEU A 491 -22.94 -26.46 15.95
CA LEU A 491 -23.72 -25.28 16.36
C LEU A 491 -23.59 -24.98 17.85
N THR A 492 -23.63 -26.01 18.70
CA THR A 492 -23.42 -25.87 20.14
C THR A 492 -21.98 -25.43 20.45
N ALA A 493 -20.98 -25.99 19.76
CA ALA A 493 -19.58 -25.61 19.94
C ALA A 493 -19.33 -24.14 19.56
N LEU A 494 -19.95 -23.64 18.48
CA LEU A 494 -19.86 -22.22 18.10
C LEU A 494 -20.27 -21.30 19.24
N LYS A 495 -21.46 -21.56 19.82
CA LYS A 495 -22.00 -20.80 20.94
C LYS A 495 -21.05 -20.84 22.14
N LEU A 496 -20.58 -22.03 22.51
CA LEU A 496 -19.66 -22.22 23.63
C LEU A 496 -18.33 -21.48 23.45
N VAL A 497 -17.76 -21.51 22.24
CA VAL A 497 -16.50 -20.81 21.94
C VAL A 497 -16.66 -19.31 22.08
N GLN A 498 -17.77 -18.74 21.62
CA GLN A 498 -18.03 -17.31 21.79
C GLN A 498 -18.24 -16.91 23.24
N GLU A 499 -19.07 -17.65 23.97
CA GLU A 499 -19.39 -17.34 25.37
C GLU A 499 -18.18 -17.49 26.30
N LYS A 500 -17.30 -18.48 26.05
CA LYS A 500 -16.21 -18.82 26.98
C LYS A 500 -14.86 -18.25 26.59
N LEU A 501 -14.55 -18.18 25.29
CA LEU A 501 -13.23 -17.73 24.81
C LEU A 501 -13.26 -16.29 24.29
N GLU A 502 -14.45 -15.77 23.96
CA GLU A 502 -14.66 -14.44 23.38
C GLU A 502 -13.82 -14.22 22.10
N VAL A 503 -13.65 -15.29 21.31
CA VAL A 503 -12.96 -15.26 20.02
C VAL A 503 -13.97 -15.38 18.88
N LYS A 504 -13.55 -14.98 17.67
CA LYS A 504 -14.41 -15.09 16.49
C LYS A 504 -14.53 -16.54 16.06
N THR A 505 -15.61 -16.85 15.36
CA THR A 505 -15.83 -18.18 14.78
C THR A 505 -16.00 -18.12 13.26
N ILE A 506 -15.55 -19.17 12.58
CA ILE A 506 -15.68 -19.35 11.14
C ILE A 506 -16.17 -20.77 10.82
N LEU A 507 -16.86 -20.95 9.69
CA LEU A 507 -17.22 -22.28 9.17
C LEU A 507 -17.20 -22.28 7.64
N GLY A 508 -16.77 -23.41 7.08
CA GLY A 508 -17.08 -23.82 5.70
C GLY A 508 -18.53 -24.26 5.56
N ILE A 509 -19.39 -23.38 5.07
CA ILE A 509 -20.84 -23.65 4.99
C ILE A 509 -21.14 -24.75 3.98
N SER A 510 -20.46 -24.74 2.84
CA SER A 510 -20.72 -25.67 1.74
C SER A 510 -20.36 -27.13 2.04
N ASN A 511 -19.61 -27.40 3.12
CA ASN A 511 -19.21 -28.76 3.52
C ASN A 511 -20.40 -29.63 3.93
N ILE A 512 -21.44 -29.03 4.52
CA ILE A 512 -22.57 -29.79 5.09
C ILE A 512 -23.39 -30.53 4.03
N SER A 513 -23.42 -30.02 2.80
CA SER A 513 -24.30 -30.51 1.72
C SER A 513 -23.59 -31.41 0.69
N PHE A 514 -22.34 -31.80 0.94
CA PHE A 514 -21.58 -32.61 -0.01
C PHE A 514 -22.30 -33.94 -0.32
N GLY A 515 -22.43 -34.28 -1.60
CA GLY A 515 -23.11 -35.50 -2.05
C GLY A 515 -24.64 -35.49 -1.96
N LEU A 516 -25.28 -34.37 -1.63
CA LEU A 516 -26.74 -34.24 -1.55
C LEU A 516 -27.32 -33.37 -2.68
N PRO A 517 -28.58 -33.61 -3.12
CA PRO A 517 -29.29 -32.73 -4.05
C PRO A 517 -29.72 -31.42 -3.36
N ALA A 518 -30.09 -30.41 -4.15
CA ALA A 518 -30.60 -29.12 -3.66
C ALA A 518 -29.73 -28.46 -2.57
N ARG A 519 -28.40 -28.53 -2.74
CA ARG A 519 -27.39 -28.07 -1.77
C ARG A 519 -27.61 -26.65 -1.26
N SER A 520 -28.10 -25.74 -2.12
CA SER A 520 -28.34 -24.34 -1.76
C SER A 520 -29.35 -24.19 -0.61
N ILE A 521 -30.42 -25.01 -0.58
CA ILE A 521 -31.43 -24.97 0.49
C ILE A 521 -30.81 -25.38 1.82
N LEU A 522 -30.06 -26.48 1.83
CA LEU A 522 -29.36 -26.96 3.02
C LEU A 522 -28.32 -25.94 3.51
N ASN A 523 -27.48 -25.43 2.61
CA ASN A 523 -26.45 -24.44 2.91
C ASN A 523 -27.06 -23.18 3.54
N ARG A 524 -28.14 -22.64 2.96
CA ARG A 524 -28.84 -21.44 3.47
C ARG A 524 -29.47 -21.67 4.83
N SER A 525 -30.07 -22.84 5.02
CA SER A 525 -30.73 -23.20 6.28
C SER A 525 -29.69 -23.33 7.39
N PHE A 526 -28.60 -24.04 7.11
CA PHE A 526 -27.48 -24.19 8.04
C PHE A 526 -26.78 -22.87 8.32
N LEU A 527 -26.55 -22.02 7.30
CA LEU A 527 -26.01 -20.67 7.49
C LEU A 527 -26.85 -19.86 8.46
N THR A 528 -28.17 -19.86 8.30
CA THR A 528 -29.09 -19.15 9.20
C THR A 528 -28.95 -19.64 10.64
N MET A 529 -28.92 -20.96 10.83
CA MET A 529 -28.72 -21.58 12.15
C MET A 529 -27.37 -21.23 12.76
N ALA A 530 -26.28 -21.29 11.97
CA ALA A 530 -24.93 -21.00 12.43
C ALA A 530 -24.76 -19.51 12.80
N LEU A 531 -25.29 -18.60 11.98
CA LEU A 531 -25.33 -17.18 12.30
C LEU A 531 -26.13 -16.92 13.57
N ALA A 532 -27.27 -17.57 13.78
CA ALA A 532 -28.04 -17.45 15.03
C ALA A 532 -27.23 -17.89 16.27
N GLN A 533 -26.38 -18.90 16.13
CA GLN A 533 -25.49 -19.39 17.19
C GLN A 533 -24.17 -18.61 17.32
N GLY A 534 -24.02 -17.53 16.55
CA GLY A 534 -22.94 -16.57 16.73
C GLY A 534 -21.96 -16.44 15.58
N LEU A 535 -21.98 -17.32 14.57
CA LEU A 535 -20.98 -17.34 13.49
C LEU A 535 -20.59 -15.95 12.98
N ASN A 536 -19.29 -15.62 13.00
CA ASN A 536 -18.78 -14.31 12.56
C ASN A 536 -18.36 -14.32 11.10
N LEU A 537 -17.65 -15.36 10.67
CA LEU A 537 -17.17 -15.50 9.29
C LEU A 537 -17.80 -16.74 8.65
N ALA A 538 -18.25 -16.62 7.40
CA ALA A 538 -18.77 -17.75 6.63
C ALA A 538 -17.95 -17.93 5.36
N ILE A 539 -17.30 -19.08 5.21
CA ILE A 539 -16.70 -19.51 3.94
C ILE A 539 -17.84 -20.12 3.12
N MET A 540 -18.23 -19.45 2.04
CA MET A 540 -19.40 -19.78 1.22
C MET A 540 -19.27 -19.17 -0.19
N ASP A 541 -20.09 -19.64 -1.14
CA ASP A 541 -20.20 -19.03 -2.46
C ASP A 541 -20.98 -17.70 -2.38
N PRO A 542 -20.34 -16.52 -2.56
CA PRO A 542 -21.03 -15.23 -2.54
C PRO A 542 -21.88 -15.03 -3.79
N ASN A 543 -21.61 -15.75 -4.88
CA ASN A 543 -22.40 -15.69 -6.11
C ASN A 543 -23.74 -16.43 -5.98
N ASP A 544 -24.01 -17.12 -4.86
CA ASP A 544 -25.37 -17.52 -4.48
C ASP A 544 -26.07 -16.31 -3.83
N PRO A 545 -26.96 -15.61 -4.55
CA PRO A 545 -27.53 -14.37 -4.06
C PRO A 545 -28.51 -14.60 -2.91
N GLU A 546 -29.08 -15.81 -2.78
CA GLU A 546 -29.97 -16.13 -1.69
C GLU A 546 -29.20 -16.38 -0.38
N MET A 547 -27.97 -16.91 -0.48
CA MET A 547 -27.05 -16.98 0.66
C MET A 547 -26.64 -15.57 1.12
N MET A 548 -26.30 -14.68 0.19
CA MET A 548 -26.00 -13.28 0.51
C MET A 548 -27.19 -12.55 1.13
N ALA A 549 -28.41 -12.78 0.60
CA ALA A 549 -29.64 -12.24 1.17
C ALA A 549 -29.85 -12.70 2.63
N THR A 550 -29.58 -13.97 2.92
CA THR A 550 -29.61 -14.50 4.30
C THR A 550 -28.65 -13.74 5.22
N VAL A 551 -27.40 -13.50 4.80
CA VAL A 551 -26.43 -12.74 5.60
C VAL A 551 -26.92 -11.33 5.91
N LYS A 552 -27.43 -10.62 4.89
CA LYS A 552 -27.96 -9.26 5.07
C LYS A 552 -29.19 -9.26 5.99
N ALA A 553 -30.12 -10.21 5.81
CA ALA A 553 -31.30 -10.34 6.66
C ALA A 553 -30.94 -10.59 8.13
N VAL A 554 -30.02 -11.52 8.40
CA VAL A 554 -29.57 -11.79 9.77
C VAL A 554 -28.83 -10.58 10.36
N SER A 555 -28.09 -9.81 9.54
CA SER A 555 -27.45 -8.57 9.99
C SER A 555 -28.46 -7.54 10.48
N VAL A 556 -29.62 -7.41 9.82
CA VAL A 556 -30.74 -6.57 10.30
C VAL A 556 -31.31 -7.12 11.60
N LEU A 557 -31.62 -8.42 11.64
CA LEU A 557 -32.22 -9.06 12.82
C LEU A 557 -31.32 -9.01 14.07
N LYS A 558 -30.00 -8.96 13.89
CA LYS A 558 -29.01 -8.77 14.95
C LYS A 558 -28.67 -7.31 15.24
N ASN A 559 -29.34 -6.35 14.61
CA ASN A 559 -29.08 -4.92 14.73
C ASN A 559 -27.62 -4.53 14.38
N LEU A 560 -27.01 -5.27 13.45
CA LEU A 560 -25.68 -4.97 12.89
C LEU A 560 -25.77 -4.05 11.66
N ASP A 561 -26.94 -4.02 11.01
CA ASP A 561 -27.29 -3.10 9.92
C ASP A 561 -28.31 -2.07 10.43
N GLN A 562 -27.82 -0.97 10.99
CA GLN A 562 -28.67 0.08 11.55
C GLN A 562 -29.56 0.69 10.47
N GLY A 563 -30.87 0.76 10.73
CA GLY A 563 -31.84 1.25 9.75
C GLY A 563 -32.07 0.32 8.54
N ALA A 564 -31.47 -0.88 8.53
CA ALA A 564 -31.53 -1.83 7.42
C ALA A 564 -31.05 -1.27 6.06
N GLU A 565 -30.17 -0.25 6.07
CA GLU A 565 -29.72 0.45 4.87
C GLU A 565 -29.06 -0.50 3.87
N LYS A 566 -28.11 -1.33 4.33
CA LYS A 566 -27.38 -2.27 3.45
C LYS A 566 -28.29 -3.37 2.93
N TYR A 567 -29.24 -3.81 3.75
CA TYR A 567 -30.24 -4.79 3.34
C TYR A 567 -31.17 -4.23 2.26
N ILE A 568 -31.70 -3.01 2.44
CA ILE A 568 -32.58 -2.35 1.47
C ILE A 568 -31.84 -2.15 0.13
N ASP A 569 -30.62 -1.63 0.19
CA ASP A 569 -29.77 -1.43 -0.99
C ASP A 569 -29.55 -2.74 -1.74
N PHE A 570 -29.10 -3.79 -1.04
CA PHE A 570 -28.88 -5.12 -1.63
C PHE A 570 -30.15 -5.72 -2.26
N ILE A 571 -31.30 -5.68 -1.55
CA ILE A 571 -32.55 -6.25 -2.03
C ILE A 571 -33.10 -5.49 -3.24
N SER A 572 -32.91 -4.17 -3.29
CA SER A 572 -33.33 -3.35 -4.43
C SER A 572 -32.59 -3.78 -5.71
N HIS A 573 -31.29 -4.02 -5.63
CA HIS A 573 -30.47 -4.54 -6.71
C HIS A 573 -30.81 -5.99 -7.06
N PHE A 574 -31.04 -6.84 -6.05
CA PHE A 574 -31.42 -8.24 -6.24
C PHE A 574 -32.76 -8.40 -6.98
N LYS A 575 -33.78 -7.62 -6.62
CA LYS A 575 -35.10 -7.64 -7.30
C LYS A 575 -35.01 -7.16 -8.75
N ASN A 576 -34.15 -6.18 -9.01
CA ASN A 576 -33.91 -5.70 -10.37
C ASN A 576 -33.16 -6.76 -11.18
N GLN A 577 -32.08 -7.37 -10.67
CA GLN A 577 -31.37 -8.46 -11.36
C GLN A 577 -32.25 -9.69 -11.61
N SER A 578 -33.09 -10.11 -10.66
CA SER A 578 -33.99 -11.25 -10.86
C SER A 578 -35.10 -10.98 -11.89
N LYS A 579 -35.49 -9.70 -12.10
CA LYS A 579 -36.30 -9.29 -13.27
C LYS A 579 -35.48 -9.35 -14.56
N THR A 580 -34.23 -8.85 -14.58
CA THR A 580 -33.39 -8.84 -15.80
C THR A 580 -32.94 -10.24 -16.23
N ILE A 581 -32.68 -11.17 -15.30
CA ILE A 581 -32.26 -12.56 -15.57
C ILE A 581 -33.38 -13.35 -16.26
N LYS A 582 -34.66 -13.07 -15.96
CA LYS A 582 -35.80 -13.67 -16.68
C LYS A 582 -35.87 -13.21 -18.15
N THR A 583 -35.39 -12.01 -18.48
CA THR A 583 -35.32 -11.48 -19.85
C THR A 583 -34.01 -11.76 -20.59
N LYS A 584 -32.89 -12.04 -19.90
CA LYS A 584 -31.54 -12.20 -20.53
C LYS A 584 -31.19 -13.60 -21.03
N LYS A 585 -32.05 -14.61 -20.87
CA LYS A 585 -31.79 -15.98 -21.37
C LYS A 585 -31.69 -16.12 -22.91
N GLN A 586 -31.75 -15.03 -23.69
CA GLN A 586 -31.77 -15.05 -25.15
C GLN A 586 -30.68 -14.26 -25.90
N LYS A 587 -29.72 -13.60 -25.25
CA LYS A 587 -28.53 -13.07 -25.96
C LYS A 587 -27.27 -13.29 -25.14
N SER A 588 -26.28 -13.96 -25.73
CA SER A 588 -24.90 -13.92 -25.24
C SER A 588 -24.47 -12.45 -25.21
N GLU A 589 -24.39 -11.85 -24.02
CA GLU A 589 -23.82 -10.51 -23.90
C GLU A 589 -22.34 -10.58 -24.30
N LYS A 590 -22.04 -10.15 -25.53
CA LYS A 590 -20.68 -9.77 -25.91
C LYS A 590 -20.25 -8.70 -24.91
N LYS A 591 -19.30 -9.03 -24.01
CA LYS A 591 -18.75 -8.05 -23.08
C LYS A 591 -18.07 -6.93 -23.85
N ASP A 592 -18.29 -5.70 -23.41
CA ASP A 592 -17.68 -4.51 -24.01
C ASP A 592 -16.16 -4.53 -23.77
N LEU A 593 -15.37 -4.16 -24.79
CA LEU A 593 -13.90 -4.07 -24.70
C LEU A 593 -13.50 -3.09 -23.59
N LYS A 594 -14.27 -2.02 -23.40
CA LYS A 594 -14.08 -1.06 -22.30
C LYS A 594 -14.13 -1.74 -20.93
N GLU A 595 -15.09 -2.64 -20.69
CA GLU A 595 -15.24 -3.33 -19.40
C GLU A 595 -14.11 -4.31 -19.12
N LEU A 596 -13.63 -5.03 -20.15
CA LEU A 596 -12.49 -5.95 -20.03
C LEU A 596 -11.20 -5.19 -19.70
N ILE A 597 -11.00 -4.03 -20.32
CA ILE A 597 -9.86 -3.14 -20.05
C ILE A 597 -9.89 -2.65 -18.62
N ILE A 598 -11.03 -2.15 -18.15
CA ILE A 598 -11.20 -1.67 -16.77
C ILE A 598 -11.03 -2.83 -15.79
N SER A 599 -11.52 -4.02 -16.12
CA SER A 599 -11.34 -5.22 -15.29
C SER A 599 -9.88 -5.68 -15.24
N GLY A 600 -9.07 -5.35 -16.24
CA GLY A 600 -7.64 -5.68 -16.32
C GLY A 600 -7.36 -7.08 -16.90
N LEU A 601 -8.34 -7.72 -17.52
CA LEU A 601 -8.24 -9.08 -18.10
C LEU A 601 -7.49 -9.02 -19.44
N LYS A 602 -6.20 -9.37 -19.46
CA LYS A 602 -5.31 -9.11 -20.60
C LYS A 602 -5.61 -10.02 -21.78
N ASP A 603 -5.81 -11.32 -21.53
CA ASP A 603 -5.98 -12.30 -22.59
C ASP A 603 -7.34 -12.15 -23.28
N GLU A 604 -8.41 -11.93 -22.49
CA GLU A 604 -9.75 -11.64 -23.03
C GLU A 604 -9.75 -10.32 -23.82
N THR A 605 -9.10 -9.28 -23.31
CA THR A 605 -8.94 -7.99 -24.01
C THR A 605 -8.24 -8.19 -25.35
N LYS A 606 -7.14 -8.95 -25.38
CA LYS A 606 -6.39 -9.26 -26.61
C LYS A 606 -7.25 -10.02 -27.63
N LYS A 607 -8.04 -10.99 -27.16
CA LYS A 607 -8.94 -11.78 -28.01
C LYS A 607 -10.04 -10.90 -28.61
N LEU A 608 -10.74 -10.13 -27.79
CA LEU A 608 -11.84 -9.26 -28.26
C LEU A 608 -11.32 -8.14 -29.17
N THR A 609 -10.11 -7.62 -28.93
CA THR A 609 -9.47 -6.65 -29.85
C THR A 609 -9.28 -7.25 -31.25
N LYS A 610 -8.87 -8.52 -31.35
CA LYS A 610 -8.74 -9.22 -32.64
C LYS A 610 -10.09 -9.45 -33.32
N GLU A 611 -11.13 -9.73 -32.55
CA GLU A 611 -12.49 -9.89 -33.08
C GLU A 611 -13.03 -8.57 -33.63
N LEU A 612 -12.84 -7.45 -32.92
CA LEU A 612 -13.26 -6.13 -33.39
C LEU A 612 -12.49 -5.64 -34.63
N LEU A 613 -11.24 -6.05 -34.79
CA LEU A 613 -10.45 -5.76 -35.99
C LEU A 613 -11.03 -6.39 -37.27
N LEU A 614 -11.93 -7.37 -37.16
CA LEU A 614 -12.63 -7.92 -38.32
C LEU A 614 -13.71 -6.97 -38.87
N GLU A 615 -14.18 -6.03 -38.05
CA GLU A 615 -15.33 -5.17 -38.36
C GLU A 615 -15.00 -3.66 -38.34
N LYS A 616 -13.90 -3.25 -37.67
CA LYS A 616 -13.55 -1.84 -37.43
C LYS A 616 -12.10 -1.55 -37.75
N GLU A 617 -11.85 -0.32 -38.20
CA GLU A 617 -10.50 0.20 -38.41
C GLU A 617 -9.74 0.36 -37.08
N PRO A 618 -8.41 0.14 -37.06
CA PRO A 618 -7.62 0.22 -35.84
C PRO A 618 -7.73 1.55 -35.07
N LEU A 619 -7.81 2.69 -35.79
CA LEU A 619 -7.99 4.02 -35.20
C LEU A 619 -9.36 4.17 -34.53
N GLU A 620 -10.40 3.60 -35.13
CA GLU A 620 -11.75 3.64 -34.56
C GLU A 620 -11.81 2.87 -33.22
N ILE A 621 -11.13 1.73 -33.13
CA ILE A 621 -11.03 0.96 -31.89
C ILE A 621 -10.30 1.76 -30.80
N ILE A 622 -9.24 2.48 -31.16
CA ILE A 622 -8.48 3.33 -30.23
C ILE A 622 -9.37 4.45 -29.68
N ASP A 623 -10.01 5.21 -30.56
CA ASP A 623 -10.75 6.42 -30.19
C ASP A 623 -12.10 6.10 -29.51
N GLN A 624 -12.79 5.03 -29.91
CA GLN A 624 -14.10 4.67 -29.32
C GLN A 624 -14.01 3.76 -28.09
N HIS A 625 -12.96 2.96 -27.94
CA HIS A 625 -12.87 1.97 -26.85
C HIS A 625 -11.72 2.24 -25.89
N LEU A 626 -10.48 2.33 -26.40
CA LEU A 626 -9.29 2.41 -25.55
C LEU A 626 -9.19 3.75 -24.80
N ILE A 627 -9.31 4.88 -25.52
CA ILE A 627 -9.24 6.22 -24.93
C ILE A 627 -10.35 6.45 -23.90
N PRO A 628 -11.63 6.15 -24.18
CA PRO A 628 -12.70 6.31 -23.20
C PRO A 628 -12.54 5.43 -21.95
N ALA A 629 -11.94 4.23 -22.08
CA ALA A 629 -11.60 3.40 -20.93
C ALA A 629 -10.53 4.06 -20.05
N LEU A 630 -9.49 4.63 -20.66
CA LEU A 630 -8.42 5.35 -19.94
C LEU A 630 -8.93 6.63 -19.28
N ASN A 631 -9.79 7.41 -19.95
CA ASN A 631 -10.40 8.62 -19.40
C ASN A 631 -11.19 8.28 -18.13
N LEU A 632 -12.08 7.27 -18.21
CA LEU A 632 -12.89 6.85 -17.06
C LEU A 632 -12.04 6.37 -15.88
N VAL A 633 -10.96 5.62 -16.13
CA VAL A 633 -10.05 5.18 -15.06
C VAL A 633 -9.24 6.35 -14.48
N GLY A 634 -8.84 7.32 -15.31
CA GLY A 634 -8.24 8.58 -14.87
C GLY A 634 -9.16 9.36 -13.94
N GLU A 635 -10.40 9.63 -14.38
CA GLU A 635 -11.39 10.38 -13.60
C GLU A 635 -11.66 9.71 -12.25
N LYS A 636 -11.79 8.38 -12.25
CA LYS A 636 -11.97 7.62 -10.99
C LYS A 636 -10.74 7.66 -10.09
N TYR A 637 -9.53 7.75 -10.66
CA TYR A 637 -8.30 7.92 -9.89
C TYR A 637 -8.25 9.30 -9.22
N GLU A 638 -8.64 10.36 -9.94
CA GLU A 638 -8.71 11.72 -9.39
C GLU A 638 -9.76 11.86 -8.28
N LYS A 639 -10.93 11.22 -8.45
CA LYS A 639 -11.98 11.14 -7.43
C LYS A 639 -11.58 10.26 -6.23
N GLY A 640 -10.47 9.53 -6.32
CA GLY A 640 -10.00 8.61 -5.27
C GLY A 640 -10.81 7.32 -5.15
N GLU A 641 -11.63 7.01 -6.16
CA GLU A 641 -12.39 5.75 -6.28
C GLU A 641 -11.49 4.60 -6.76
N LEU A 642 -10.53 4.90 -7.63
CA LEU A 642 -9.47 3.98 -8.07
C LEU A 642 -8.10 4.46 -7.57
N PHE A 643 -7.16 3.52 -7.45
CA PHE A 643 -5.80 3.82 -6.98
C PHE A 643 -4.77 3.48 -8.05
N LEU A 644 -3.55 4.01 -7.86
CA LEU A 644 -2.43 3.86 -8.79
C LEU A 644 -2.22 2.42 -9.32
N PRO A 645 -2.33 1.34 -8.51
CA PRO A 645 -2.26 -0.02 -9.02
C PRO A 645 -3.19 -0.30 -10.21
N LYS A 646 -4.45 0.13 -10.10
CA LYS A 646 -5.49 -0.09 -11.11
C LYS A 646 -5.24 0.74 -12.37
N LEU A 647 -4.79 1.99 -12.19
CA LEU A 647 -4.40 2.86 -13.31
C LEU A 647 -3.27 2.24 -14.12
N LEU A 648 -2.19 1.79 -13.46
CA LEU A 648 -1.03 1.17 -14.12
C LEU A 648 -1.39 -0.17 -14.80
N LYS A 649 -2.31 -0.95 -14.23
CA LYS A 649 -2.79 -2.18 -14.85
C LYS A 649 -3.64 -1.89 -16.09
N THR A 650 -4.60 -0.98 -15.99
CA THR A 650 -5.46 -0.58 -17.13
C THR A 650 -4.58 -0.13 -18.30
N ALA A 651 -3.58 0.70 -18.01
CA ALA A 651 -2.54 1.08 -18.96
C ALA A 651 -1.83 -0.12 -19.59
N ALA A 652 -1.38 -1.09 -18.79
CA ALA A 652 -0.73 -2.30 -19.29
C ALA A 652 -1.67 -3.18 -20.13
N THR A 653 -2.95 -3.29 -19.76
CA THR A 653 -3.96 -4.05 -20.51
C THR A 653 -4.26 -3.39 -21.86
N VAL A 654 -4.41 -2.06 -21.88
CA VAL A 654 -4.55 -1.28 -23.11
C VAL A 654 -3.34 -1.45 -24.02
N LYS A 655 -2.12 -1.53 -23.48
CA LYS A 655 -0.89 -1.78 -24.25
C LYS A 655 -0.90 -3.13 -24.99
N GLU A 656 -1.54 -4.16 -24.43
CA GLU A 656 -1.72 -5.45 -25.13
C GLU A 656 -2.64 -5.30 -26.34
N SER A 657 -3.77 -4.59 -26.20
CA SER A 657 -4.63 -4.23 -27.35
C SER A 657 -3.87 -3.43 -28.39
N PHE A 658 -3.15 -2.38 -27.99
CA PHE A 658 -2.33 -1.58 -28.91
C PHE A 658 -1.28 -2.41 -29.65
N SER A 659 -0.69 -3.41 -28.99
CA SER A 659 0.30 -4.28 -29.63
C SER A 659 -0.32 -5.11 -30.75
N VAL A 660 -1.56 -5.57 -30.58
CA VAL A 660 -2.34 -6.24 -31.64
C VAL A 660 -2.67 -5.25 -32.78
N LEU A 661 -3.22 -4.08 -32.45
CA LEU A 661 -3.59 -3.06 -33.44
C LEU A 661 -2.38 -2.61 -34.28
N LYS A 662 -1.21 -2.41 -33.64
CA LYS A 662 0.03 -2.04 -34.33
C LYS A 662 0.55 -3.11 -35.29
N MET A 663 0.34 -4.39 -35.00
CA MET A 663 0.75 -5.46 -35.92
C MET A 663 -0.08 -5.42 -37.21
N GLN A 664 -1.40 -5.19 -37.09
CA GLN A 664 -2.31 -5.05 -38.22
C GLN A 664 -1.97 -3.80 -39.07
N MET A 665 -1.82 -2.63 -38.43
CA MET A 665 -1.55 -1.38 -39.14
C MET A 665 -0.19 -1.36 -39.88
N LYS A 666 0.80 -2.12 -39.39
CA LYS A 666 2.08 -2.30 -40.08
C LYS A 666 1.97 -3.13 -41.35
N GLN A 667 0.99 -4.04 -41.42
CA GLN A 667 0.70 -4.81 -42.63
C GLN A 667 -0.01 -3.93 -43.68
N GLU A 668 -0.71 -2.88 -43.24
CA GLU A 668 -1.47 -1.94 -44.09
C GLU A 668 -0.67 -0.69 -44.55
N ASN A 669 0.65 -0.62 -44.30
CA ASN A 669 1.52 0.51 -44.66
C ASN A 669 1.08 1.90 -44.12
N ASN A 670 0.24 1.95 -43.09
CA ASN A 670 -0.22 3.19 -42.47
C ASN A 670 0.84 3.74 -41.47
N GLN A 671 1.72 4.64 -41.93
CA GLN A 671 2.84 5.18 -41.14
C GLN A 671 2.47 6.32 -40.14
N LYS A 672 1.25 6.86 -40.14
CA LYS A 672 0.86 7.96 -39.23
C LYS A 672 0.37 7.43 -37.88
N LEU A 673 1.30 7.01 -37.03
CA LEU A 673 0.98 6.30 -35.79
C LEU A 673 1.07 7.12 -34.49
N ALA A 674 1.66 8.33 -34.46
CA ALA A 674 1.80 9.08 -33.20
C ALA A 674 1.16 10.47 -33.30
N LYS A 675 0.32 10.83 -32.30
CA LYS A 675 -0.30 12.17 -32.20
C LYS A 675 0.74 13.29 -32.10
N GLY A 676 1.95 12.96 -31.65
CA GLY A 676 3.10 13.85 -31.61
C GLY A 676 4.24 13.32 -30.74
N LYS A 677 5.38 14.01 -30.76
CA LYS A 677 6.55 13.71 -29.91
C LYS A 677 6.54 14.57 -28.66
N ILE A 678 6.65 13.93 -27.49
CA ILE A 678 6.71 14.58 -26.19
C ILE A 678 8.00 14.17 -25.48
N LEU A 679 8.75 15.14 -24.95
CA LEU A 679 9.93 14.86 -24.13
C LEU A 679 9.55 14.93 -22.65
N LEU A 680 9.92 13.92 -21.87
CA LEU A 680 9.77 13.92 -20.42
C LEU A 680 11.14 13.80 -19.75
N ALA A 681 11.39 14.61 -18.73
CA ALA A 681 12.59 14.54 -17.91
C ALA A 681 12.32 14.95 -16.47
N THR A 682 13.06 14.39 -15.52
CA THR A 682 13.24 15.08 -14.24
C THR A 682 14.47 15.95 -14.31
N VAL A 683 14.39 17.10 -13.65
CA VAL A 683 15.48 18.06 -13.62
C VAL A 683 16.64 17.52 -12.79
N GLU A 684 17.84 18.05 -13.04
CA GLU A 684 19.04 17.76 -12.26
C GLU A 684 18.77 17.85 -10.74
N GLY A 685 19.27 16.86 -10.01
CA GLY A 685 19.06 16.61 -8.58
C GLY A 685 17.81 15.85 -8.21
N ASN A 686 16.86 15.71 -9.14
CA ASN A 686 15.60 15.06 -8.85
C ASN A 686 15.66 13.58 -9.24
N VAL A 687 16.08 12.73 -8.30
CA VAL A 687 16.12 11.27 -8.49
C VAL A 687 14.75 10.59 -8.39
N HIS A 688 13.69 11.33 -8.13
CA HIS A 688 12.32 10.83 -8.01
C HIS A 688 11.57 10.98 -9.34
N ASP A 689 11.27 9.88 -10.01
CA ASP A 689 10.68 9.87 -11.34
C ASP A 689 9.31 9.19 -11.43
N ILE A 690 8.71 8.84 -10.29
CA ILE A 690 7.43 8.13 -10.24
C ILE A 690 6.34 8.92 -10.99
N GLY A 691 6.16 10.21 -10.68
CA GLY A 691 5.16 11.05 -11.36
C GLY A 691 5.41 11.15 -12.87
N LYS A 692 6.66 11.40 -13.28
CA LYS A 692 7.07 11.42 -14.70
C LYS A 692 6.78 10.09 -15.39
N ASN A 693 7.07 8.96 -14.74
CA ASN A 693 6.84 7.62 -15.30
C ASN A 693 5.35 7.32 -15.46
N ILE A 694 4.49 7.83 -14.56
CA ILE A 694 3.04 7.71 -14.71
C ILE A 694 2.57 8.54 -15.90
N VAL A 695 3.00 9.81 -15.99
CA VAL A 695 2.68 10.68 -17.14
C VAL A 695 3.15 10.04 -18.45
N LYS A 696 4.36 9.47 -18.47
CA LYS A 696 4.87 8.70 -19.62
C LYS A 696 3.93 7.57 -19.99
N VAL A 697 3.61 6.70 -19.02
CA VAL A 697 2.76 5.53 -19.26
C VAL A 697 1.40 5.97 -19.79
N LEU A 698 0.79 7.02 -19.22
CA LEU A 698 -0.46 7.55 -19.72
C LEU A 698 -0.31 8.09 -21.14
N LEU A 699 0.61 9.03 -21.39
CA LEU A 699 0.80 9.61 -22.73
C LEU A 699 1.11 8.55 -23.80
N GLU A 700 1.90 7.53 -23.50
CA GLU A 700 2.13 6.40 -24.41
C GLU A 700 0.84 5.65 -24.73
N ASN A 701 -0.09 5.53 -23.78
CA ASN A 701 -1.41 4.92 -24.01
C ASN A 701 -2.39 5.83 -24.76
N TYR A 702 -2.21 7.15 -24.72
CA TYR A 702 -2.94 8.10 -25.58
C TYR A 702 -2.27 8.26 -26.96
N ASN A 703 -1.37 7.34 -27.30
CA ASN A 703 -0.72 7.25 -28.61
C ASN A 703 0.25 8.42 -28.92
N TYR A 704 0.89 8.98 -27.89
CA TYR A 704 2.02 9.89 -28.06
C TYR A 704 3.35 9.15 -28.11
N GLN A 705 4.30 9.66 -28.91
CA GLN A 705 5.68 9.19 -28.88
C GLN A 705 6.41 9.90 -27.74
N VAL A 706 6.59 9.20 -26.61
CA VAL A 706 7.26 9.78 -25.44
C VAL A 706 8.76 9.45 -25.47
N ILE A 707 9.59 10.48 -25.58
CA ILE A 707 11.03 10.39 -25.34
C ILE A 707 11.25 10.66 -23.85
N ASP A 708 11.77 9.67 -23.14
CA ASP A 708 12.01 9.77 -21.71
C ASP A 708 13.50 9.81 -21.43
N LEU A 709 14.03 10.97 -21.04
CA LEU A 709 15.44 11.12 -20.67
C LEU A 709 15.77 10.49 -19.32
N GLY A 710 14.77 10.12 -18.54
CA GLY A 710 14.91 9.54 -17.22
C GLY A 710 15.00 10.60 -16.13
N LYS A 711 15.84 10.32 -15.14
CA LYS A 711 15.94 11.12 -13.93
C LYS A 711 17.31 11.74 -13.72
N ASN A 712 17.34 12.85 -12.98
CA ASN A 712 18.56 13.60 -12.69
C ASN A 712 19.26 14.04 -13.99
N ILE A 713 18.55 14.77 -14.85
CA ILE A 713 19.02 15.10 -16.19
C ILE A 713 19.54 16.54 -16.25
N GLU A 714 20.75 16.69 -16.77
CA GLU A 714 21.41 17.98 -17.00
C GLU A 714 20.67 18.83 -18.04
N THR A 715 20.74 20.15 -17.85
CA THR A 715 20.01 21.12 -18.68
C THR A 715 20.39 21.03 -20.16
N GLU A 716 21.68 20.91 -20.46
CA GLU A 716 22.18 20.83 -21.84
C GLU A 716 21.64 19.60 -22.58
N LYS A 717 21.59 18.44 -21.91
CA LYS A 717 21.05 17.21 -22.48
C LYS A 717 19.57 17.36 -22.83
N ILE A 718 18.79 18.05 -21.99
CA ILE A 718 17.38 18.33 -22.28
C ILE A 718 17.27 19.23 -23.51
N VAL A 719 17.98 20.36 -23.55
CA VAL A 719 17.95 21.31 -24.67
C VAL A 719 18.36 20.65 -25.98
N ASN A 720 19.47 19.90 -25.99
CA ASN A 720 19.95 19.18 -27.18
C ASN A 720 18.93 18.15 -27.68
N THR A 721 18.23 17.46 -26.77
CA THR A 721 17.21 16.48 -27.14
C THR A 721 15.96 17.15 -27.71
N VAL A 722 15.54 18.30 -27.15
CA VAL A 722 14.42 19.11 -27.67
C VAL A 722 14.70 19.52 -29.12
N LEU A 723 15.90 20.05 -29.38
CA LEU A 723 16.32 20.50 -30.72
C LEU A 723 16.41 19.32 -31.69
N LYS A 724 17.17 18.28 -31.34
CA LYS A 724 17.44 17.12 -32.22
C LYS A 724 16.17 16.38 -32.65
N ASN A 725 15.14 16.35 -31.81
CA ASN A 725 13.92 15.56 -32.05
C ASN A 725 12.70 16.43 -32.38
N GLU A 726 12.88 17.75 -32.54
CA GLU A 726 11.82 18.72 -32.86
C GLU A 726 10.61 18.60 -31.92
N ILE A 727 10.89 18.63 -30.61
CA ILE A 727 9.88 18.39 -29.59
C ILE A 727 8.93 19.59 -29.45
N LYS A 728 7.63 19.37 -29.68
CA LYS A 728 6.57 20.39 -29.47
C LYS A 728 6.21 20.59 -28.00
N LEU A 729 6.25 19.53 -27.18
CA LEU A 729 5.90 19.56 -25.76
C LEU A 729 6.99 18.95 -24.88
N LEU A 730 7.53 19.73 -23.96
CA LEU A 730 8.46 19.29 -22.91
C LEU A 730 7.73 19.22 -21.55
N GLY A 731 7.70 18.04 -20.93
CA GLY A 731 7.24 17.84 -19.56
C GLY A 731 8.41 17.74 -18.57
N LEU A 732 8.41 18.59 -17.54
CA LEU A 732 9.40 18.57 -16.46
C LEU A 732 8.77 18.19 -15.13
N SER A 733 9.41 17.29 -14.39
CA SER A 733 8.96 16.87 -13.06
C SER A 733 9.99 17.14 -11.96
N ALA A 734 9.52 17.64 -10.80
CA ALA A 734 10.31 17.76 -9.58
C ALA A 734 9.48 17.36 -8.34
N LEU A 735 10.03 16.50 -7.48
CA LEU A 735 9.38 16.05 -6.25
C LEU A 735 10.02 16.66 -5.01
N MET A 736 11.31 17.00 -5.06
CA MET A 736 12.00 17.57 -3.91
C MET A 736 11.93 19.11 -3.98
N THR A 737 11.64 19.75 -2.84
CA THR A 737 11.71 21.23 -2.72
C THR A 737 13.08 21.76 -3.11
N THR A 738 14.09 20.89 -3.00
CA THR A 738 15.46 21.19 -3.32
C THR A 738 15.66 21.45 -4.81
N THR A 739 14.97 20.72 -5.70
CA THR A 739 15.23 20.65 -7.16
C THR A 739 14.41 21.63 -8.00
N VAL A 740 13.47 22.32 -7.37
CA VAL A 740 12.48 23.17 -8.04
C VAL A 740 13.11 24.35 -8.82
N LYS A 741 14.25 24.88 -8.38
CA LYS A 741 14.96 25.95 -9.12
C LYS A 741 15.64 25.46 -10.40
N ASN A 742 16.09 24.21 -10.45
CA ASN A 742 16.70 23.66 -11.66
C ASN A 742 15.67 23.58 -12.80
N MET A 743 14.39 23.40 -12.46
CA MET A 743 13.29 23.52 -13.42
C MET A 743 13.23 24.90 -14.09
N GLN A 744 13.41 25.98 -13.32
CA GLN A 744 13.44 27.33 -13.88
C GLN A 744 14.65 27.54 -14.81
N LYS A 745 15.82 26.97 -14.48
CA LYS A 745 17.01 27.02 -15.35
C LYS A 745 16.73 26.34 -16.69
N VAL A 746 16.15 25.14 -16.67
CA VAL A 746 15.79 24.39 -17.88
C VAL A 746 14.78 25.17 -18.72
N ILE A 747 13.73 25.73 -18.11
CA ILE A 747 12.71 26.51 -18.83
C ILE A 747 13.34 27.70 -19.57
N LYS A 748 14.23 28.46 -18.90
CA LYS A 748 14.93 29.59 -19.52
C LYS A 748 15.79 29.14 -20.70
N ALA A 749 16.55 28.05 -20.54
CA ALA A 749 17.42 27.52 -21.57
C ALA A 749 16.64 27.02 -22.80
N VAL A 750 15.57 26.25 -22.58
CA VAL A 750 14.72 25.72 -23.66
C VAL A 750 14.00 26.84 -24.39
N LYS A 751 13.46 27.85 -23.68
CA LYS A 751 12.81 29.00 -24.34
C LYS A 751 13.76 29.82 -25.20
N LYS A 752 15.05 29.90 -24.84
CA LYS A 752 16.07 30.59 -25.64
C LYS A 752 16.44 29.78 -26.89
N ALA A 753 16.56 28.46 -26.77
CA ALA A 753 17.05 27.60 -27.86
C ALA A 753 15.92 27.12 -28.80
N ALA A 754 14.73 26.84 -28.27
CA ALA A 754 13.59 26.27 -28.99
C ALA A 754 12.28 27.00 -28.57
N PRO A 755 12.07 28.25 -29.04
CA PRO A 755 10.94 29.09 -28.60
C PRO A 755 9.56 28.51 -28.92
N ASN A 756 9.46 27.64 -29.93
CA ASN A 756 8.22 26.97 -30.33
C ASN A 756 7.85 25.78 -29.42
N CYS A 757 8.79 25.30 -28.59
CA CYS A 757 8.53 24.22 -27.64
C CYS A 757 7.71 24.73 -26.45
N LYS A 758 6.50 24.20 -26.24
CA LYS A 758 5.70 24.48 -25.04
C LYS A 758 6.20 23.62 -23.88
N ILE A 759 6.18 24.19 -22.68
CA ILE A 759 6.71 23.55 -21.48
C ILE A 759 5.61 23.37 -20.44
N MET A 760 5.38 22.11 -20.06
CA MET A 760 4.50 21.70 -18.98
C MET A 760 5.33 21.29 -17.76
N VAL A 761 4.90 21.70 -16.57
CA VAL A 761 5.58 21.35 -15.30
C VAL A 761 4.63 20.68 -14.32
N GLY A 762 5.15 19.75 -13.52
CA GLY A 762 4.40 19.07 -12.46
C GLY A 762 5.28 18.51 -11.34
N GLY A 763 4.62 17.97 -10.30
CA GLY A 763 5.26 17.31 -9.17
C GLY A 763 4.81 17.82 -7.80
N ALA A 764 5.02 17.00 -6.76
CA ALA A 764 4.37 17.15 -5.44
C ALA A 764 4.65 18.47 -4.71
N VAL A 765 5.71 19.18 -5.10
CA VAL A 765 6.15 20.44 -4.49
C VAL A 765 5.82 21.65 -5.38
N LEU A 766 5.16 21.45 -6.53
CA LEU A 766 4.76 22.51 -7.43
C LEU A 766 3.32 22.95 -7.16
N THR A 767 3.07 24.25 -7.35
CA THR A 767 1.75 24.87 -7.35
C THR A 767 1.54 25.62 -8.66
N ALA A 768 0.28 25.94 -8.99
CA ALA A 768 -0.07 26.73 -10.17
C ALA A 768 0.63 28.11 -10.17
N ASP A 769 0.70 28.78 -9.01
CA ASP A 769 1.39 30.06 -8.86
C ASP A 769 2.89 29.94 -9.12
N TYR A 770 3.50 28.85 -8.64
CA TYR A 770 4.92 28.61 -8.88
C TYR A 770 5.21 28.36 -10.36
N ALA A 771 4.38 27.56 -11.04
CA ALA A 771 4.51 27.30 -12.47
C ALA A 771 4.44 28.60 -13.30
N LYS A 772 3.53 29.52 -12.93
CA LYS A 772 3.45 30.86 -13.53
C LYS A 772 4.72 31.67 -13.29
N MET A 773 5.24 31.67 -12.06
CA MET A 773 6.44 32.42 -11.69
C MET A 773 7.69 31.97 -12.46
N ILE A 774 7.87 30.66 -12.68
CA ILE A 774 8.97 30.13 -13.49
C ILE A 774 8.73 30.26 -14.99
N LYS A 775 7.61 30.86 -15.40
CA LYS A 775 7.18 31.05 -16.80
C LYS A 775 7.00 29.73 -17.55
N ALA A 776 6.48 28.68 -16.91
CA ALA A 776 6.01 27.50 -17.64
C ALA A 776 4.78 27.86 -18.50
N ASN A 777 4.54 27.12 -19.59
CA ASN A 777 3.32 27.31 -20.39
C ASN A 777 2.11 26.68 -19.71
N PHE A 778 2.30 25.51 -19.08
CA PHE A 778 1.24 24.75 -18.45
C PHE A 778 1.67 24.20 -17.10
N TYR A 779 0.72 24.07 -16.19
CA TYR A 779 0.87 23.35 -14.93
C TYR A 779 -0.03 22.13 -14.96
N ALA A 780 0.57 20.95 -14.80
CA ALA A 780 -0.16 19.71 -14.61
C ALA A 780 -0.11 19.34 -13.13
N GLN A 781 -1.25 19.46 -12.45
CA GLN A 781 -1.38 19.08 -11.04
C GLN A 781 -1.25 17.56 -10.86
N ASP A 782 -1.74 16.80 -11.84
CA ASP A 782 -1.73 15.34 -11.88
C ASP A 782 -1.43 14.84 -13.30
N ALA A 783 -1.47 13.51 -13.46
CA ALA A 783 -1.09 12.88 -14.71
C ALA A 783 -2.17 12.96 -15.80
N GLN A 784 -3.44 13.13 -15.43
CA GLN A 784 -4.54 13.28 -16.38
C GLN A 784 -4.57 14.70 -16.95
N THR A 785 -4.41 15.73 -16.11
CA THR A 785 -4.20 17.11 -16.57
C THR A 785 -3.05 17.18 -17.59
N ALA A 786 -1.99 16.39 -17.39
CA ALA A 786 -0.87 16.33 -18.34
C ALA A 786 -1.25 15.75 -19.71
N VAL A 787 -2.16 14.77 -19.73
CA VAL A 787 -2.72 14.21 -20.97
C VAL A 787 -3.66 15.21 -21.63
N GLU A 788 -4.50 15.92 -20.88
CA GLU A 788 -5.41 16.95 -21.40
C GLU A 788 -4.63 18.09 -22.06
N ILE A 789 -3.56 18.56 -21.43
CA ILE A 789 -2.64 19.54 -22.00
C ILE A 789 -2.05 19.05 -23.33
N ALA A 790 -1.62 17.78 -23.38
CA ALA A 790 -1.09 17.20 -24.61
C ALA A 790 -2.18 17.13 -25.70
N ASN A 791 -3.36 16.62 -25.39
CA ASN A 791 -4.48 16.54 -26.33
C ASN A 791 -4.81 17.92 -26.91
N ASN A 792 -4.99 18.93 -26.08
CA ASN A 792 -5.30 20.28 -26.55
C ASN A 792 -4.19 20.87 -27.43
N LEU A 793 -2.92 20.60 -27.13
CA LEU A 793 -1.79 21.14 -27.89
C LEU A 793 -1.56 20.47 -29.24
N PHE A 794 -1.91 19.19 -29.39
CA PHE A 794 -1.72 18.42 -30.63
C PHE A 794 -3.01 18.27 -31.45
N LEU A 795 -4.13 18.84 -30.97
CA LEU A 795 -5.37 19.02 -31.75
C LEU A 795 -5.28 20.24 -32.71
N ASP A 796 -4.43 21.22 -32.38
CA ASP A 796 -4.00 22.33 -33.24
C ASP A 796 -2.74 21.97 -34.06
#